data_AF-A0A938H6D4-F1
#
_entry.id   AF-A0A938H6D4-F1
#
_cell.length_a   1.000
_cell.length_b   1.000
_cell.length_c   1.000
_cell.angle_alpha   90.00
_cell.angle_beta   90.00
_cell.angle_gamma   90.00
#
_symmetry.space_group_name_H-M   'P 1'
#
loop_
_entity.id
_entity.type
_entity.pdbx_description
1 polymer ?
#
loop_
_entity_poly.entity_id
_entity_poly.type
_entity_poly.pdbx_seq_one_letter_code
_entity_poly.pdbx_strand_id
1 'polypeptide(L)'
;MKMFAELIIKGLHRALAPVLVWSVLYGQVAVGQSPLQVSTSQLAFGNKTELSNDTLGVWVTNTDAASLNCRATCLPYYGTTPFRTSDTLFTLAAGQSKRVIVSFNPIHNTFNNSELWISHSGRGGQIRVDLTGQGVYSNTYYSSTQNLEGEPLRQALATRLSSPYTSLGYSGTNNARLRMFGTADNWKVNGREPSHANPYKNECVYSGRTISYTSADFNTGTLNNAPYSMNTEHTWPQSFMGSVEPMQSDMHHLFITDGGLNSARGNKPFGWVPNPTLTYTGGSKANSIWFEPRDAHKGPVSRAILYFALRHAANSAVIQSFLDTAQQRMLREWVKLFPSDSVAIRRNNDIQSAQGNRNALVDYPQFLDRLSTVLPTSAPPNIRDARLSENSITLGVVGAGSIRSHDLWVFNGGNQILQVNGLSISGNGLEFGPNGGSSMANFSVAPGESANITLRNNATLTPGSTYNAICSLSLGYPGQASTLYTVPVQVTAAPAANQSSLSGALKYDNTALSPMIGVTLRLVDGQGQAVANVVTDALGNFNLSNIPSGTYTLDWLNPLAWGGVGANDALLINRAFSSLTVLNGVKIKAADVNLSQSINSSDALQVSRRFAGLISTFSAGNWVYSQASVTLSPGHNTITISALCTGDVNASRAF
;
A
#
# COMPACT_ATOMS: atom_id res chain seq x y z
N MET A 1 -50.14 20.38 -12.77
CA MET A 1 -50.01 19.26 -13.73
C MET A 1 -48.85 19.59 -14.66
N LYS A 2 -47.77 18.78 -14.61
CA LYS A 2 -46.64 18.71 -15.58
C LYS A 2 -45.89 20.00 -15.93
N MET A 3 -45.10 20.57 -15.01
CA MET A 3 -43.85 21.30 -15.36
C MET A 3 -43.03 21.75 -14.12
N PHE A 4 -42.85 20.92 -13.10
CA PHE A 4 -42.02 21.29 -11.93
C PHE A 4 -41.35 20.09 -11.23
N ALA A 5 -41.06 19.02 -11.98
CA ALA A 5 -40.49 17.77 -11.45
C ALA A 5 -39.20 17.30 -12.16
N GLU A 6 -38.57 18.13 -13.01
CA GLU A 6 -37.36 17.74 -13.77
C GLU A 6 -36.06 18.43 -13.35
N LEU A 7 -36.03 19.22 -12.27
CA LEU A 7 -34.82 19.92 -11.81
C LEU A 7 -34.25 19.48 -10.46
N ILE A 8 -34.76 18.39 -9.87
CA ILE A 8 -34.30 17.85 -8.56
C ILE A 8 -33.67 16.44 -8.70
N ILE A 9 -33.45 15.96 -9.93
CA ILE A 9 -32.75 14.69 -10.21
C ILE A 9 -31.46 14.93 -11.03
N LYS A 10 -30.63 15.89 -10.59
CA LYS A 10 -29.27 16.10 -11.15
C LYS A 10 -28.16 16.24 -10.10
N GLY A 11 -28.44 15.91 -8.84
CA GLY A 11 -27.45 15.88 -7.75
C GLY A 11 -26.97 14.50 -7.32
N LEU A 12 -27.53 13.41 -7.88
CA LEU A 12 -27.24 12.03 -7.45
C LEU A 12 -26.59 11.15 -8.54
N HIS A 13 -26.05 11.75 -9.59
CA HIS A 13 -25.25 11.06 -10.61
C HIS A 13 -23.86 11.71 -10.70
N ARG A 14 -23.04 11.56 -9.66
CA ARG A 14 -21.61 11.33 -9.94
C ARG A 14 -21.55 9.91 -10.45
N ALA A 15 -21.50 9.82 -11.78
CA ALA A 15 -21.40 8.57 -12.51
C ALA A 15 -20.26 7.74 -11.90
N LEU A 16 -20.65 6.63 -11.28
CA LEU A 16 -19.97 5.35 -11.48
C LEU A 16 -19.86 5.17 -13.00
N ALA A 17 -18.80 5.69 -13.60
CA ALA A 17 -18.32 5.16 -14.84
C ALA A 17 -17.58 3.88 -14.45
N PRO A 18 -18.10 2.67 -14.75
CA PRO A 18 -17.22 1.53 -14.75
C PRO A 18 -16.27 1.80 -15.91
N VAL A 19 -15.02 2.13 -15.62
CA VAL A 19 -13.97 1.79 -16.57
C VAL A 19 -13.91 0.27 -16.54
N LEU A 20 -14.78 -0.34 -17.33
CA LEU A 20 -14.72 -1.73 -17.76
C LEU A 20 -13.43 -1.87 -18.57
N VAL A 21 -12.28 -1.89 -17.89
CA VAL A 21 -11.13 -2.61 -18.43
C VAL A 21 -11.50 -4.07 -18.28
N TRP A 22 -11.77 -4.70 -19.41
CA TRP A 22 -11.89 -6.14 -19.56
C TRP A 22 -10.75 -6.85 -18.81
N SER A 23 -11.03 -7.38 -17.62
CA SER A 23 -10.29 -8.51 -17.09
C SER A 23 -11.06 -9.74 -17.54
N VAL A 24 -10.74 -10.21 -18.74
CA VAL A 24 -11.20 -11.53 -19.16
C VAL A 24 -10.60 -12.54 -18.20
N LEU A 25 -11.49 -13.27 -17.52
CA LEU A 25 -11.17 -14.46 -16.76
C LEU A 25 -10.68 -15.53 -17.75
N TYR A 26 -9.39 -15.49 -18.13
CA TYR A 26 -8.73 -16.63 -18.76
C TYR A 26 -7.96 -17.39 -17.69
N GLY A 27 -8.48 -18.58 -17.38
CA GLY A 27 -7.74 -19.61 -16.68
C GLY A 27 -6.54 -20.05 -17.51
N GLN A 28 -5.40 -19.42 -17.26
CA GLN A 28 -4.09 -20.06 -17.34
C GLN A 28 -3.36 -19.71 -16.05
N VAL A 29 -2.83 -20.73 -15.38
CA VAL A 29 -2.14 -20.63 -14.10
C VAL A 29 -0.90 -19.73 -14.29
N ALA A 30 -1.04 -18.44 -14.01
CA ALA A 30 0.07 -17.52 -13.89
C ALA A 30 0.70 -17.74 -12.51
N VAL A 31 1.79 -18.51 -12.46
CA VAL A 31 2.58 -18.72 -11.24
C VAL A 31 3.36 -17.44 -10.94
N GLY A 32 2.74 -16.48 -10.26
CA GLY A 32 3.42 -15.24 -9.86
C GLY A 32 2.58 -14.09 -9.33
N GLN A 33 1.43 -14.32 -8.69
CA GLN A 33 0.79 -13.27 -7.88
C GLN A 33 1.51 -13.10 -6.54
N SER A 34 1.39 -11.92 -5.93
CA SER A 34 1.87 -11.64 -4.56
C SER A 34 1.56 -12.82 -3.61
N PRO A 35 2.51 -13.25 -2.76
CA PRO A 35 2.33 -14.33 -1.80
C PRO A 35 1.38 -13.95 -0.66
N LEU A 36 0.91 -12.71 -0.60
CA LEU A 36 -0.15 -12.36 0.31
C LEU A 36 -1.51 -12.63 -0.35
N GLN A 37 -2.48 -13.03 0.45
CA GLN A 37 -3.89 -13.08 0.05
C GLN A 37 -4.70 -12.29 1.07
N VAL A 38 -5.67 -11.52 0.58
CA VAL A 38 -6.58 -10.73 1.41
C VAL A 38 -7.98 -11.31 1.37
N SER A 39 -8.68 -11.31 2.51
CA SER A 39 -10.06 -11.82 2.60
C SER A 39 -11.09 -10.97 1.85
N THR A 40 -10.73 -9.72 1.51
CA THR A 40 -11.55 -8.79 0.74
C THR A 40 -10.64 -7.78 0.05
N SER A 41 -11.04 -7.31 -1.13
CA SER A 41 -10.38 -6.22 -1.83
C SER A 41 -10.87 -4.83 -1.39
N GLN A 42 -11.88 -4.74 -0.51
CA GLN A 42 -12.45 -3.48 -0.03
C GLN A 42 -12.88 -3.55 1.46
N LEU A 43 -12.67 -2.44 2.18
CA LEU A 43 -13.27 -2.12 3.48
C LEU A 43 -14.16 -0.88 3.34
N ALA A 44 -15.48 -1.05 3.46
CA ALA A 44 -16.47 0.01 3.36
C ALA A 44 -17.07 0.37 4.73
N PHE A 45 -16.75 1.55 5.26
CA PHE A 45 -17.16 1.99 6.60
C PHE A 45 -18.58 2.59 6.66
N GLY A 46 -19.16 2.97 5.52
CA GLY A 46 -20.45 3.66 5.48
C GLY A 46 -20.40 5.06 6.10
N ASN A 47 -21.51 5.52 6.70
CA ASN A 47 -21.63 6.85 7.28
C ASN A 47 -20.99 6.91 8.67
N LYS A 48 -20.03 7.82 8.87
CA LYS A 48 -19.32 8.01 10.14
C LYS A 48 -19.14 9.49 10.47
N THR A 49 -19.30 9.82 11.74
CA THR A 49 -19.13 11.20 12.22
C THR A 49 -17.66 11.52 12.47
N GLU A 50 -17.33 12.80 12.56
CA GLU A 50 -16.02 13.31 12.97
C GLU A 50 -15.63 12.95 14.40
N LEU A 51 -16.59 12.45 15.18
CA LEU A 51 -16.39 11.95 16.54
C LEU A 51 -16.18 10.43 16.60
N SER A 52 -16.37 9.73 15.48
CA SER A 52 -16.30 8.27 15.45
C SER A 52 -14.86 7.77 15.41
N ASN A 53 -14.67 6.56 15.96
CA ASN A 53 -13.42 5.80 15.88
C ASN A 53 -13.70 4.35 15.44
N ASP A 54 -14.52 4.21 14.40
CA ASP A 54 -14.95 2.90 13.94
C ASP A 54 -13.81 2.15 13.25
N THR A 55 -13.83 0.82 13.37
CA THR A 55 -12.75 -0.04 12.87
C THR A 55 -13.30 -1.20 12.07
N LEU A 56 -12.71 -1.42 10.90
CA LEU A 56 -12.88 -2.64 10.12
C LEU A 56 -11.54 -3.37 10.05
N GLY A 57 -11.54 -4.60 9.54
CA GLY A 57 -10.29 -5.33 9.36
C GLY A 57 -10.33 -6.31 8.21
N VAL A 58 -9.17 -6.48 7.59
CA VAL A 58 -8.94 -7.43 6.50
C VAL A 58 -8.00 -8.52 6.99
N TRP A 59 -8.33 -9.78 6.72
CA TRP A 59 -7.39 -10.88 6.97
C TRP A 59 -6.36 -10.93 5.84
N VAL A 60 -5.09 -10.98 6.23
CA VAL A 60 -3.94 -11.07 5.34
C VAL A 60 -3.26 -12.40 5.62
N THR A 61 -3.21 -13.27 4.63
CA THR A 61 -2.64 -14.63 4.71
C THR A 61 -1.38 -14.72 3.88
N ASN A 62 -0.31 -15.28 4.45
CA ASN A 62 0.90 -15.61 3.71
C ASN A 62 0.76 -17.01 3.08
N THR A 63 0.79 -17.07 1.75
CA THR A 63 0.76 -18.32 0.97
C THR A 63 2.14 -18.75 0.48
N ASP A 64 3.20 -17.99 0.79
CA ASP A 64 4.58 -18.40 0.55
C ASP A 64 5.02 -19.48 1.56
N ALA A 65 6.02 -20.26 1.16
CA ALA A 65 6.72 -21.19 2.05
C ALA A 65 7.69 -20.48 3.00
N ALA A 66 8.09 -19.24 2.67
CA ALA A 66 8.95 -18.41 3.51
C ALA A 66 8.14 -17.47 4.42
N SER A 67 8.73 -17.05 5.53
CA SER A 67 8.17 -15.98 6.36
C SER A 67 8.30 -14.62 5.66
N LEU A 68 7.28 -13.77 5.79
CA LEU A 68 7.23 -12.45 5.17
C LEU A 68 7.22 -11.36 6.23
N ASN A 69 8.08 -10.36 6.07
CA ASN A 69 8.01 -9.10 6.81
C ASN A 69 7.11 -8.14 6.04
N CYS A 70 6.01 -7.72 6.66
CA CYS A 70 4.97 -6.92 6.03
C CYS A 70 4.88 -5.52 6.62
N ARG A 71 4.48 -4.55 5.80
CA ARG A 71 4.15 -3.19 6.22
C ARG A 71 2.80 -2.78 5.66
N ALA A 72 1.86 -2.41 6.53
CA ALA A 72 0.56 -1.87 6.16
C ALA A 72 0.57 -0.33 6.25
N THR A 73 0.11 0.34 5.20
CA THR A 73 0.08 1.80 5.11
C THR A 73 -1.24 2.27 4.50
N CYS A 74 -2.04 3.02 5.27
CA CYS A 74 -3.17 3.77 4.72
C CYS A 74 -2.66 5.03 4.03
N LEU A 75 -3.06 5.24 2.78
CA LEU A 75 -2.62 6.40 2.01
C LEU A 75 -3.44 7.65 2.37
N PRO A 76 -2.87 8.85 2.21
CA PRO A 76 -3.62 10.08 2.40
C PRO A 76 -4.57 10.32 1.22
N TYR A 77 -5.68 11.00 1.50
CA TYR A 77 -6.63 11.46 0.50
C TYR A 77 -7.04 12.90 0.79
N TYR A 78 -7.14 13.72 -0.26
CA TYR A 78 -7.54 15.12 -0.17
C TYR A 78 -6.67 15.91 0.83
N GLY A 79 -5.36 15.63 0.88
CA GLY A 79 -4.43 16.30 1.80
C GLY A 79 -4.61 15.94 3.29
N THR A 80 -5.40 14.91 3.59
CA THR A 80 -5.65 14.41 4.95
C THR A 80 -5.43 12.90 5.03
N THR A 81 -5.51 12.32 6.22
CA THR A 81 -5.39 10.87 6.43
C THR A 81 -6.64 10.37 7.17
N PRO A 82 -7.76 10.17 6.45
CA PRO A 82 -9.02 9.78 7.06
C PRO A 82 -9.02 8.32 7.54
N PHE A 83 -8.21 7.46 6.92
CA PHE A 83 -8.03 6.07 7.33
C PHE A 83 -6.67 5.86 7.98
N ARG A 84 -6.62 5.06 9.04
CA ARG A 84 -5.37 4.78 9.77
C ARG A 84 -5.30 3.31 10.14
N THR A 85 -4.10 2.76 10.26
CA THR A 85 -3.88 1.44 10.82
C THR A 85 -2.80 1.49 11.89
N SER A 86 -3.01 0.77 12.99
CA SER A 86 -2.00 0.56 14.03
C SER A 86 -1.13 -0.67 13.74
N ASP A 87 -1.58 -1.58 12.88
CA ASP A 87 -0.88 -2.78 12.42
C ASP A 87 0.19 -2.48 11.35
N THR A 88 0.97 -1.41 11.55
CA THR A 88 1.88 -0.87 10.52
C THR A 88 3.01 -1.80 10.11
N LEU A 89 3.50 -2.65 11.03
CA LEU A 89 4.58 -3.60 10.80
C LEU A 89 4.24 -4.94 11.47
N PHE A 90 4.43 -6.03 10.75
CA PHE A 90 4.21 -7.38 11.28
C PHE A 90 4.92 -8.43 10.42
N THR A 91 5.11 -9.62 10.99
CA THR A 91 5.66 -10.79 10.27
C THR A 91 4.59 -11.86 10.16
N LEU A 92 4.54 -12.55 9.02
CA LEU A 92 3.68 -13.71 8.79
C LEU A 92 4.54 -14.92 8.44
N ALA A 93 4.48 -15.97 9.26
CA ALA A 93 5.04 -17.28 8.90
C ALA A 93 4.27 -17.89 7.71
N ALA A 94 4.84 -18.94 7.11
CA ALA A 94 4.19 -19.67 6.03
C ALA A 94 2.80 -20.17 6.46
N GLY A 95 1.77 -19.90 5.67
CA GLY A 95 0.37 -20.25 5.96
C GLY A 95 -0.31 -19.42 7.06
N GLN A 96 0.40 -18.48 7.71
CA GLN A 96 -0.16 -17.67 8.79
C GLN A 96 -1.07 -16.56 8.25
N SER A 97 -2.15 -16.28 8.98
CA SER A 97 -2.99 -15.10 8.77
C SER A 97 -2.88 -14.10 9.92
N LYS A 98 -2.93 -12.80 9.60
CA LYS A 98 -3.14 -11.71 10.57
C LYS A 98 -4.30 -10.84 10.10
N ARG A 99 -5.13 -10.42 11.05
CA ARG A 99 -6.14 -9.39 10.79
C ARG A 99 -5.50 -8.01 10.94
N VAL A 100 -5.43 -7.25 9.84
CA VAL A 100 -4.99 -5.85 9.84
C VAL A 100 -6.20 -4.97 10.10
N ILE A 101 -6.16 -4.19 11.19
CA ILE A 101 -7.24 -3.29 11.60
C ILE A 101 -7.02 -1.90 11.00
N VAL A 102 -8.09 -1.35 10.42
CA VAL A 102 -8.14 0.01 9.87
C VAL A 102 -9.23 0.79 10.61
N SER A 103 -8.90 1.98 11.10
CA SER A 103 -9.86 2.95 11.63
C SER A 103 -10.23 3.99 10.58
N PHE A 104 -11.46 4.51 10.64
CA PHE A 104 -11.92 5.63 9.83
C PHE A 104 -12.34 6.79 10.73
N ASN A 105 -11.65 7.92 10.59
CA ASN A 105 -11.83 9.14 11.38
C ASN A 105 -11.96 10.34 10.43
N PRO A 106 -13.12 10.51 9.75
CA PRO A 106 -13.30 11.60 8.79
C PRO A 106 -13.33 12.95 9.49
N ILE A 107 -12.55 13.93 9.03
CA ILE A 107 -12.65 15.30 9.55
C ILE A 107 -13.62 16.18 8.75
N HIS A 108 -13.94 15.78 7.52
CA HIS A 108 -14.89 16.47 6.64
C HIS A 108 -16.17 15.63 6.48
N ASN A 109 -17.30 16.29 6.22
CA ASN A 109 -18.54 15.62 5.80
C ASN A 109 -18.55 15.30 4.30
N THR A 110 -17.47 14.69 3.81
CA THR A 110 -17.30 14.27 2.42
C THR A 110 -17.11 12.78 2.30
N PHE A 111 -17.37 12.23 1.11
CA PHE A 111 -16.96 10.88 0.78
C PHE A 111 -15.44 10.78 0.73
N ASN A 112 -14.87 9.77 1.38
CA ASN A 112 -13.45 9.48 1.43
C ASN A 112 -13.21 8.20 0.66
N ASN A 113 -12.27 8.25 -0.28
CA ASN A 113 -11.82 7.13 -1.07
C ASN A 113 -10.29 7.09 -1.03
N SER A 114 -9.72 6.01 -0.55
CA SER A 114 -8.28 5.85 -0.40
C SER A 114 -7.92 4.37 -0.35
N GLU A 115 -6.67 4.09 0.00
CA GLU A 115 -6.07 2.79 -0.20
C GLU A 115 -5.30 2.34 1.03
N LEU A 116 -5.37 1.05 1.32
CA LEU A 116 -4.43 0.36 2.16
C LEU A 116 -3.45 -0.39 1.26
N TRP A 117 -2.18 -0.02 1.33
CA TRP A 117 -1.08 -0.79 0.73
C TRP A 117 -0.44 -1.68 1.78
N ILE A 118 -0.24 -2.94 1.42
CA ILE A 118 0.46 -3.94 2.22
C ILE A 118 1.67 -4.41 1.43
N SER A 119 2.84 -3.89 1.79
CA SER A 119 4.10 -4.32 1.22
C SER A 119 4.70 -5.47 2.01
N HIS A 120 5.58 -6.24 1.38
CA HIS A 120 6.22 -7.39 2.01
C HIS A 120 7.63 -7.66 1.47
N SER A 121 8.41 -8.45 2.21
CA SER A 121 9.76 -8.89 1.79
C SER A 121 9.78 -10.02 0.74
N GLY A 122 8.62 -10.59 0.40
CA GLY A 122 8.46 -11.63 -0.62
C GLY A 122 8.47 -11.09 -2.06
N ARG A 123 8.14 -11.96 -3.02
CA ARG A 123 8.12 -11.65 -4.47
C ARG A 123 6.73 -11.19 -4.93
N GLY A 124 6.56 -10.50 -6.05
CA GLY A 124 5.23 -10.37 -6.70
C GLY A 124 4.39 -9.13 -6.36
N GLY A 125 5.02 -8.05 -5.90
CA GLY A 125 4.36 -6.74 -5.70
C GLY A 125 3.54 -6.61 -4.42
N GLN A 126 3.16 -5.38 -4.10
CA GLN A 126 2.34 -5.06 -2.94
C GLN A 126 0.86 -5.38 -3.18
N ILE A 127 0.12 -5.62 -2.11
CA ILE A 127 -1.34 -5.76 -2.17
C ILE A 127 -2.02 -4.45 -1.84
N ARG A 128 -3.10 -4.18 -2.57
CA ARG A 128 -3.99 -3.03 -2.40
C ARG A 128 -5.35 -3.50 -1.88
N VAL A 129 -5.87 -2.80 -0.87
CA VAL A 129 -7.24 -2.94 -0.37
C VAL A 129 -7.90 -1.56 -0.39
N ASP A 130 -9.02 -1.46 -1.08
CA ASP A 130 -9.81 -0.22 -1.20
C ASP A 130 -10.40 0.20 0.14
N LEU A 131 -10.34 1.48 0.47
CA LEU A 131 -10.89 2.05 1.70
C LEU A 131 -11.91 3.12 1.38
N THR A 132 -13.17 2.87 1.71
CA THR A 132 -14.26 3.83 1.45
C THR A 132 -15.06 4.17 2.70
N GLY A 133 -15.50 5.41 2.81
CA GLY A 133 -16.29 5.88 3.95
C GLY A 133 -16.88 7.27 3.73
N GLN A 134 -18.14 7.45 4.12
CA GLN A 134 -18.82 8.74 4.06
C GLN A 134 -18.65 9.46 5.41
N GLY A 135 -17.93 10.58 5.40
CA GLY A 135 -17.94 11.49 6.53
C GLY A 135 -19.27 12.22 6.63
N VAL A 136 -19.80 12.36 7.84
CA VAL A 136 -20.96 13.19 8.17
C VAL A 136 -20.61 14.06 9.37
N TYR A 137 -21.20 15.25 9.49
CA TYR A 137 -21.02 16.05 10.70
C TYR A 137 -22.05 15.66 11.76
N SER A 138 -21.59 15.50 13.00
CA SER A 138 -22.46 15.22 14.14
C SER A 138 -23.47 16.35 14.39
N ASN A 139 -23.09 17.59 14.10
CA ASN A 139 -24.01 18.73 14.12
C ASN A 139 -24.81 18.80 12.81
N THR A 140 -26.05 18.32 12.86
CA THR A 140 -26.99 18.29 11.72
C THR A 140 -27.36 19.68 11.20
N TYR A 141 -27.02 20.76 11.91
CA TYR A 141 -27.13 22.13 11.40
C TYR A 141 -26.44 22.28 10.02
N TYR A 142 -25.39 21.50 9.76
CA TYR A 142 -24.58 21.61 8.54
C TYR A 142 -24.82 20.50 7.51
N SER A 143 -25.89 19.70 7.62
CA SER A 143 -26.15 18.58 6.71
C SER A 143 -26.22 18.98 5.23
N SER A 144 -26.68 20.20 4.92
CA SER A 144 -26.74 20.74 3.54
C SER A 144 -25.37 20.97 2.87
N THR A 145 -24.27 20.80 3.62
CA THR A 145 -22.90 21.00 3.12
C THR A 145 -22.20 19.69 2.74
N GLN A 146 -22.89 18.55 2.90
CA GLN A 146 -22.33 17.23 2.65
C GLN A 146 -21.92 17.07 1.19
N ASN A 147 -20.71 16.54 0.97
CA ASN A 147 -20.14 16.29 -0.37
C ASN A 147 -20.04 17.55 -1.26
N LEU A 148 -20.10 18.75 -0.68
CA LEU A 148 -19.88 20.01 -1.41
C LEU A 148 -18.46 20.53 -1.20
N GLU A 149 -17.94 21.22 -2.21
CA GLU A 149 -16.66 21.95 -2.18
C GLU A 149 -16.76 23.18 -3.10
N GLY A 150 -15.80 24.10 -3.00
CA GLY A 150 -15.77 25.32 -3.80
C GLY A 150 -17.05 26.16 -3.69
N GLU A 151 -17.48 26.73 -4.81
CA GLU A 151 -18.65 27.61 -4.89
C GLU A 151 -19.96 26.97 -4.38
N PRO A 152 -20.31 25.71 -4.74
CA PRO A 152 -21.46 25.03 -4.13
C PRO A 152 -21.44 24.99 -2.61
N LEU A 153 -20.27 24.69 -2.01
CA LEU A 153 -20.12 24.70 -0.55
C LEU A 153 -20.29 26.11 0.03
N ARG A 154 -19.66 27.10 -0.61
CA ARG A 154 -19.75 28.52 -0.20
C ARG A 154 -21.22 28.99 -0.20
N GLN A 155 -22.01 28.64 -1.22
CA GLN A 155 -23.43 28.98 -1.33
C GLN A 155 -24.30 28.24 -0.29
N ALA A 156 -24.04 26.95 -0.07
CA ALA A 156 -24.74 26.18 0.96
C ALA A 156 -24.50 26.76 2.36
N LEU A 157 -23.27 27.19 2.65
CA LEU A 157 -22.92 27.92 3.87
C LEU A 157 -23.64 29.27 3.91
N ALA A 158 -23.53 30.11 2.88
CA ALA A 158 -24.19 31.42 2.83
C ALA A 158 -25.70 31.33 3.15
N THR A 159 -26.37 30.35 2.54
CA THR A 159 -27.79 30.05 2.77
C THR A 159 -28.05 29.62 4.22
N ARG A 160 -27.30 28.63 4.72
CA ARG A 160 -27.50 28.07 6.06
C ARG A 160 -27.17 29.07 7.17
N LEU A 161 -26.21 29.96 6.95
CA LEU A 161 -25.80 30.99 7.92
C LEU A 161 -26.76 32.19 7.94
N SER A 162 -27.61 32.32 6.91
CA SER A 162 -28.58 33.42 6.78
C SER A 162 -29.98 33.06 7.26
N SER A 163 -30.34 31.78 7.37
CA SER A 163 -31.68 31.35 7.79
C SER A 163 -31.65 30.04 8.59
N PRO A 164 -32.34 29.92 9.75
CA PRO A 164 -33.13 30.98 10.36
C PRO A 164 -32.23 32.07 10.93
N TYR A 165 -32.70 33.31 10.89
CA TYR A 165 -32.04 34.44 11.51
C TYR A 165 -33.06 35.37 12.17
N THR A 166 -32.78 35.80 13.39
CA THR A 166 -33.54 36.83 14.10
C THR A 166 -32.69 38.10 14.23
N SER A 167 -33.16 39.18 13.62
CA SER A 167 -32.56 40.50 13.82
C SER A 167 -32.94 41.04 15.21
N LEU A 168 -31.95 41.39 16.01
CA LEU A 168 -32.15 41.97 17.34
C LEU A 168 -32.11 43.51 17.31
N GLY A 169 -31.73 44.09 16.16
CA GLY A 169 -31.45 45.51 16.06
C GLY A 169 -30.16 45.91 16.79
N TYR A 170 -29.62 47.07 16.41
CA TYR A 170 -28.39 47.61 17.03
C TYR A 170 -28.64 48.43 18.31
N SER A 171 -29.87 48.93 18.52
CA SER A 171 -30.26 49.79 19.65
C SER A 171 -31.63 49.39 20.23
N GLY A 172 -32.02 50.00 21.36
CA GLY A 172 -33.24 49.63 22.09
C GLY A 172 -32.99 48.71 23.29
N THR A 173 -34.04 48.23 23.94
CA THR A 173 -33.96 47.54 25.25
C THR A 173 -33.60 46.06 25.18
N ASN A 174 -33.60 45.45 23.99
CA ASN A 174 -33.28 44.03 23.78
C ASN A 174 -32.43 43.81 22.52
N ASN A 175 -31.39 44.63 22.36
CA ASN A 175 -30.57 44.68 21.14
C ASN A 175 -29.36 43.73 21.17
N ALA A 176 -28.73 43.54 20.01
CA ALA A 176 -27.56 42.66 19.87
C ALA A 176 -26.38 43.03 20.77
N ARG A 177 -26.14 44.32 21.01
CA ARG A 177 -25.05 44.79 21.89
C ARG A 177 -25.31 44.37 23.32
N LEU A 178 -26.52 44.58 23.84
CA LEU A 178 -26.87 44.15 25.19
C LEU A 178 -26.75 42.63 25.32
N ARG A 179 -27.17 41.84 24.33
CA ARG A 179 -26.96 40.38 24.34
C ARG A 179 -25.48 39.99 24.33
N MET A 180 -24.64 40.75 23.61
CA MET A 180 -23.19 40.54 23.60
C MET A 180 -22.58 40.81 24.99
N PHE A 181 -22.82 41.99 25.56
CA PHE A 181 -22.30 42.37 26.88
C PHE A 181 -22.85 41.51 28.03
N GLY A 182 -24.14 41.18 27.98
CA GLY A 182 -24.85 40.53 29.08
C GLY A 182 -24.82 39.02 29.07
N THR A 183 -24.60 38.39 27.91
CA THR A 183 -24.68 36.92 27.74
C THR A 183 -23.43 36.39 27.06
N ALA A 184 -23.26 36.65 25.76
CA ALA A 184 -22.25 35.96 24.94
C ALA A 184 -20.80 36.20 25.39
N ASP A 185 -20.48 37.43 25.78
CA ASP A 185 -19.14 37.84 26.22
C ASP A 185 -19.06 38.11 27.75
N ASN A 186 -20.14 37.82 28.48
CA ASN A 186 -20.19 37.92 29.93
C ASN A 186 -19.51 36.71 30.56
N TRP A 187 -18.43 36.93 31.32
CA TRP A 187 -17.61 35.84 31.87
C TRP A 187 -18.38 34.89 32.79
N LYS A 188 -19.38 35.40 33.53
CA LYS A 188 -20.19 34.57 34.42
C LYS A 188 -21.14 33.68 33.61
N VAL A 189 -21.85 34.29 32.66
CA VAL A 189 -22.91 33.62 31.89
C VAL A 189 -22.33 32.70 30.83
N ASN A 190 -21.32 33.14 30.09
CA ASN A 190 -20.63 32.34 29.08
C ASN A 190 -19.64 31.33 29.68
N GLY A 191 -19.66 31.14 31.00
CA GLY A 191 -18.92 30.10 31.71
C GLY A 191 -17.41 30.26 31.75
N ARG A 192 -16.86 31.45 31.47
CA ARG A 192 -15.42 31.74 31.63
C ARG A 192 -15.00 31.87 33.09
N GLU A 193 -15.86 32.46 33.92
CA GLU A 193 -15.71 32.58 35.38
C GLU A 193 -17.11 32.45 36.04
N PRO A 194 -17.70 31.25 36.12
CA PRO A 194 -19.07 31.05 36.60
C PRO A 194 -19.33 31.53 38.03
N SER A 195 -18.28 31.55 38.86
CA SER A 195 -18.33 31.98 40.26
C SER A 195 -18.11 33.49 40.44
N HIS A 196 -18.05 34.29 39.36
CA HIS A 196 -17.80 35.72 39.49
C HIS A 196 -18.88 36.40 40.36
N ALA A 197 -18.43 37.22 41.31
CA ALA A 197 -19.31 37.83 42.31
C ALA A 197 -20.35 38.74 41.66
N ASN A 198 -19.91 39.64 40.77
CA ASN A 198 -20.81 40.46 39.98
C ASN A 198 -21.42 39.64 38.83
N PRO A 199 -22.69 39.88 38.46
CA PRO A 199 -23.28 39.18 37.33
C PRO A 199 -22.62 39.56 35.99
N TYR A 200 -21.94 40.72 35.92
CA TYR A 200 -21.30 41.19 34.70
C TYR A 200 -19.81 41.44 34.89
N LYS A 201 -19.02 40.68 34.14
CA LYS A 201 -17.61 40.91 33.90
C LYS A 201 -17.32 40.69 32.42
N ASN A 202 -16.67 41.67 31.80
CA ASN A 202 -16.31 41.62 30.38
C ASN A 202 -14.85 42.01 30.20
N GLU A 203 -14.32 41.69 29.02
CA GLU A 203 -12.92 41.95 28.66
C GLU A 203 -12.87 42.67 27.31
N CYS A 204 -12.04 43.71 27.22
CA CYS A 204 -11.66 44.28 25.93
C CYS A 204 -10.83 43.26 25.15
N VAL A 205 -11.29 42.87 23.96
CA VAL A 205 -10.63 41.85 23.16
C VAL A 205 -9.22 42.23 22.69
N TYR A 206 -8.92 43.53 22.58
CA TYR A 206 -7.63 44.04 22.13
C TYR A 206 -6.63 44.33 23.26
N SER A 207 -7.07 44.80 24.43
CA SER A 207 -6.18 45.13 25.55
C SER A 207 -6.09 44.05 26.62
N GLY A 208 -7.07 43.15 26.69
CA GLY A 208 -7.25 42.24 27.83
C GLY A 208 -7.75 42.93 29.10
N ARG A 209 -8.04 44.23 29.05
CA ARG A 209 -8.57 44.97 30.20
C ARG A 209 -9.96 44.45 30.56
N THR A 210 -10.13 44.03 31.80
CA THR A 210 -11.43 43.59 32.32
C THR A 210 -12.15 44.70 33.06
N ILE A 211 -13.48 44.70 32.99
CA ILE A 211 -14.36 45.49 33.87
C ILE A 211 -15.34 44.57 34.58
N SER A 212 -15.78 44.98 35.76
CA SER A 212 -16.89 44.39 36.50
C SER A 212 -17.89 45.48 36.85
N TYR A 213 -19.19 45.20 36.69
CA TYR A 213 -20.24 46.18 36.92
C TYR A 213 -21.55 45.50 37.36
N THR A 214 -22.50 46.30 37.87
CA THR A 214 -23.75 45.80 38.43
C THR A 214 -24.87 45.72 37.39
N SER A 215 -25.98 45.06 37.72
CA SER A 215 -27.17 45.06 36.86
C SER A 215 -27.76 46.47 36.65
N ALA A 216 -27.56 47.41 37.58
CA ALA A 216 -28.01 48.80 37.42
C ALA A 216 -27.20 49.55 36.35
N ASP A 217 -25.91 49.22 36.20
CA ASP A 217 -25.02 49.81 35.21
C ASP A 217 -25.23 49.26 33.79
N PHE A 218 -25.98 48.16 33.67
CA PHE A 218 -26.09 47.38 32.42
C PHE A 218 -27.00 48.05 31.39
N ASN A 219 -26.48 49.08 30.74
CA ASN A 219 -27.06 49.70 29.55
C ASN A 219 -25.93 50.28 28.66
N THR A 220 -26.18 50.38 27.36
CA THR A 220 -25.14 50.81 26.40
C THR A 220 -24.65 52.24 26.63
N GLY A 221 -25.47 53.13 27.18
CA GLY A 221 -25.07 54.51 27.49
C GLY A 221 -24.07 54.57 28.64
N THR A 222 -24.33 53.85 29.73
CA THR A 222 -23.46 53.82 30.92
C THR A 222 -22.15 53.10 30.64
N LEU A 223 -22.20 51.94 29.98
CA LEU A 223 -20.99 51.17 29.64
C LEU A 223 -20.06 51.92 28.68
N ASN A 224 -20.61 52.79 27.82
CA ASN A 224 -19.83 53.56 26.86
C ASN A 224 -19.05 54.73 27.48
N ASN A 225 -19.45 55.19 28.66
CA ASN A 225 -18.86 56.36 29.33
C ASN A 225 -17.95 55.95 30.50
N ALA A 226 -17.21 56.91 31.04
CA ALA A 226 -16.45 56.69 32.27
C ALA A 226 -17.41 56.24 33.41
N PRO A 227 -17.00 55.29 34.28
CA PRO A 227 -15.65 54.75 34.42
C PRO A 227 -15.34 53.53 33.53
N TYR A 228 -16.32 53.00 32.79
CA TYR A 228 -16.18 51.74 32.06
C TYR A 228 -15.53 51.91 30.68
N SER A 229 -15.91 52.95 29.94
CA SER A 229 -15.36 53.36 28.63
C SER A 229 -15.27 52.22 27.60
N MET A 230 -16.26 51.33 27.60
CA MET A 230 -16.36 50.23 26.66
C MET A 230 -17.04 50.65 25.36
N ASN A 231 -16.80 49.89 24.30
CA ASN A 231 -17.43 50.10 23.01
C ASN A 231 -17.69 48.76 22.34
N THR A 232 -18.56 48.76 21.33
CA THR A 232 -18.81 47.63 20.46
C THR A 232 -17.90 47.74 19.25
N GLU A 233 -17.01 46.77 19.10
CA GLU A 233 -16.18 46.56 17.92
C GLU A 233 -17.03 45.92 16.82
N HIS A 234 -17.08 46.54 15.64
CA HIS A 234 -17.52 45.87 14.41
C HIS A 234 -16.31 45.36 13.66
N THR A 235 -16.06 44.06 13.76
CA THR A 235 -14.85 43.45 13.19
C THR A 235 -14.81 43.64 11.67
N TRP A 236 -15.95 43.48 11.00
CA TRP A 236 -16.15 44.06 9.68
C TRP A 236 -16.59 45.52 9.84
N PRO A 237 -15.77 46.53 9.50
CA PRO A 237 -16.04 47.91 9.89
C PRO A 237 -17.35 48.42 9.30
N GLN A 238 -18.09 49.25 10.06
CA GLN A 238 -19.36 49.80 9.61
C GLN A 238 -19.24 50.58 8.28
N SER A 239 -18.10 51.25 8.04
CA SER A 239 -17.83 51.96 6.77
C SER A 239 -17.74 51.04 5.54
N PHE A 240 -17.54 49.73 5.74
CA PHE A 240 -17.49 48.71 4.69
C PHE A 240 -18.77 47.87 4.60
N MET A 241 -19.82 48.23 5.37
CA MET A 241 -21.14 47.57 5.32
C MET A 241 -22.33 48.52 5.44
N GLY A 242 -22.11 49.84 5.39
CA GLY A 242 -23.18 50.86 5.37
C GLY A 242 -23.96 51.05 6.68
N SER A 243 -23.57 50.42 7.79
CA SER A 243 -24.31 50.46 9.07
C SER A 243 -25.76 49.97 8.96
N VAL A 244 -26.02 48.97 8.10
CA VAL A 244 -27.38 48.47 7.84
C VAL A 244 -27.62 47.06 8.39
N GLU A 245 -28.87 46.76 8.72
CA GLU A 245 -29.30 45.41 9.07
C GLU A 245 -29.30 44.48 7.83
N PRO A 246 -29.09 43.16 8.01
CA PRO A 246 -28.87 42.44 9.28
C PRO A 246 -27.43 42.51 9.79
N MET A 247 -26.51 43.13 9.04
CA MET A 247 -25.08 43.08 9.34
C MET A 247 -24.72 43.88 10.60
N GLN A 248 -25.37 45.02 10.81
CA GLN A 248 -25.06 45.91 11.93
C GLN A 248 -25.27 45.24 13.30
N SER A 249 -26.28 44.37 13.43
CA SER A 249 -26.62 43.66 14.68
C SER A 249 -26.23 42.18 14.69
N ASP A 250 -25.44 41.71 13.73
CA ASP A 250 -24.95 40.33 13.70
C ASP A 250 -23.84 40.09 14.74
N MET A 251 -24.18 39.44 15.86
CA MET A 251 -23.30 39.26 17.02
C MET A 251 -22.07 38.40 16.72
N HIS A 252 -22.05 37.65 15.61
CA HIS A 252 -20.88 36.84 15.23
C HIS A 252 -19.67 37.66 14.81
N HIS A 253 -19.83 38.97 14.54
CA HIS A 253 -18.70 39.89 14.29
C HIS A 253 -18.62 41.10 15.22
N LEU A 254 -19.52 41.18 16.20
CA LEU A 254 -19.45 42.18 17.27
C LEU A 254 -18.56 41.67 18.39
N PHE A 255 -17.70 42.52 18.95
CA PHE A 255 -16.93 42.21 20.17
C PHE A 255 -16.86 43.41 21.13
N ILE A 256 -16.50 43.15 22.38
CA ILE A 256 -16.30 44.19 23.40
C ILE A 256 -14.88 44.74 23.31
N THR A 257 -14.75 46.06 23.24
CA THR A 257 -13.44 46.72 23.19
C THR A 257 -13.42 48.00 24.00
N ASP A 258 -12.24 48.57 24.25
CA ASP A 258 -12.09 49.90 24.82
C ASP A 258 -12.40 50.95 23.75
N GLY A 259 -13.07 52.05 24.11
CA GLY A 259 -13.38 53.12 23.16
C GLY A 259 -12.16 53.63 22.40
N GLY A 260 -11.06 53.89 23.11
CA GLY A 260 -9.80 54.37 22.50
C GLY A 260 -9.14 53.35 21.58
N LEU A 261 -9.11 52.07 21.95
CA LEU A 261 -8.51 51.02 21.09
C LEU A 261 -9.39 50.73 19.87
N ASN A 262 -10.72 50.81 19.99
CA ASN A 262 -11.62 50.74 18.84
C ASN A 262 -11.30 51.86 17.84
N SER A 263 -11.22 53.11 18.31
CA SER A 263 -10.84 54.25 17.49
C SER A 263 -9.45 54.07 16.85
N ALA A 264 -8.49 53.51 17.59
CA ALA A 264 -7.15 53.26 17.08
C ALA A 264 -7.09 52.13 16.03
N ARG A 265 -7.90 51.09 16.18
CA ARG A 265 -8.11 50.04 15.16
C ARG A 265 -8.75 50.65 13.92
N GLY A 266 -9.81 51.44 14.10
CA GLY A 266 -10.53 52.12 13.02
C GLY A 266 -11.10 51.13 12.00
N ASN A 267 -10.67 51.26 10.75
CA ASN A 267 -11.04 50.36 9.66
C ASN A 267 -9.85 49.58 9.09
N LYS A 268 -8.73 49.51 9.83
CA LYS A 268 -7.52 48.82 9.37
C LYS A 268 -7.81 47.34 9.14
N PRO A 269 -7.31 46.75 8.04
CA PRO A 269 -7.31 45.30 7.86
C PRO A 269 -6.52 44.61 8.96
N PHE A 270 -6.91 43.38 9.29
CA PHE A 270 -6.19 42.58 10.27
C PHE A 270 -5.05 41.79 9.61
N GLY A 271 -3.92 41.70 10.30
CA GLY A 271 -2.78 40.93 9.82
C GLY A 271 -1.63 41.01 10.81
N TRP A 272 -0.55 40.28 10.53
CA TRP A 272 0.70 40.50 11.25
C TRP A 272 1.22 41.90 10.93
N VAL A 273 1.63 42.63 11.96
CA VAL A 273 2.15 44.00 11.82
C VAL A 273 3.68 43.93 11.84
N PRO A 274 4.35 43.93 10.67
CA PRO A 274 5.79 44.17 10.64
C PRO A 274 6.07 45.60 11.09
N ASN A 275 7.14 45.78 11.88
CA ASN A 275 7.61 47.09 12.36
C ASN A 275 6.48 47.94 12.98
N PRO A 276 5.89 47.50 14.10
CA PRO A 276 4.77 48.19 14.71
C PRO A 276 5.16 49.60 15.16
N THR A 277 4.34 50.60 14.81
CA THR A 277 4.52 51.98 15.31
C THR A 277 3.79 52.20 16.64
N LEU A 278 2.80 51.36 16.93
CA LEU A 278 2.05 51.36 18.18
C LEU A 278 1.96 49.94 18.73
N THR A 279 2.19 49.80 20.04
CA THR A 279 1.97 48.56 20.79
C THR A 279 1.09 48.90 22.00
N TYR A 280 0.06 48.09 22.21
CA TYR A 280 -0.91 48.30 23.28
C TYR A 280 -0.71 47.28 24.39
N THR A 281 -1.14 47.63 25.60
CA THR A 281 -1.28 46.70 26.72
C THR A 281 -2.04 45.45 26.25
N GLY A 282 -1.61 44.27 26.69
CA GLY A 282 -2.19 42.99 26.26
C GLY A 282 -1.64 42.43 24.95
N GLY A 283 -0.82 43.19 24.20
CA GLY A 283 -0.01 42.67 23.09
C GLY A 283 -0.53 42.96 21.69
N SER A 284 -1.64 43.71 21.55
CA SER A 284 -2.08 44.19 20.23
C SER A 284 -1.07 45.19 19.66
N LYS A 285 -0.93 45.22 18.33
CA LYS A 285 0.00 46.09 17.60
C LYS A 285 -0.69 46.76 16.44
N ALA A 286 -0.19 47.91 16.02
CA ALA A 286 -0.67 48.59 14.83
C ALA A 286 0.45 49.35 14.12
N ASN A 287 0.27 49.54 12.81
CA ASN A 287 0.95 50.57 12.03
C ASN A 287 -0.10 51.34 11.20
N SER A 288 0.32 52.13 10.21
CA SER A 288 -0.61 52.91 9.37
C SER A 288 -1.53 52.04 8.50
N ILE A 289 -1.19 50.77 8.28
CA ILE A 289 -1.88 49.85 7.36
C ILE A 289 -2.63 48.76 8.14
N TRP A 290 -1.93 48.07 9.04
CA TRP A 290 -2.40 46.83 9.65
C TRP A 290 -2.68 46.99 11.14
N PHE A 291 -3.64 46.21 11.63
CA PHE A 291 -3.86 45.97 13.05
C PHE A 291 -3.68 44.48 13.38
N GLU A 292 -2.82 44.17 14.34
CA GLU A 292 -2.61 42.82 14.85
C GLU A 292 -3.23 42.77 16.25
N PRO A 293 -4.32 42.02 16.46
CA PRO A 293 -4.85 41.86 17.81
C PRO A 293 -3.92 40.94 18.61
N ARG A 294 -4.00 41.00 19.92
CA ARG A 294 -3.34 40.03 20.81
C ARG A 294 -3.67 38.60 20.42
N ASP A 295 -2.76 37.67 20.71
CA ASP A 295 -2.87 36.26 20.31
C ASP A 295 -4.20 35.61 20.71
N ALA A 296 -4.70 35.92 21.92
CA ALA A 296 -5.98 35.43 22.42
C ALA A 296 -7.19 35.80 21.54
N HIS A 297 -7.09 36.82 20.68
CA HIS A 297 -8.17 37.26 19.80
C HIS A 297 -7.91 36.99 18.30
N LYS A 298 -6.73 36.51 17.90
CA LYS A 298 -6.41 36.18 16.50
C LYS A 298 -7.30 35.08 15.92
N GLY A 299 -7.66 34.07 16.71
CA GLY A 299 -8.61 33.03 16.31
C GLY A 299 -10.04 33.57 16.13
N PRO A 300 -10.64 34.16 17.18
CA PRO A 300 -11.98 34.74 17.12
C PRO A 300 -12.18 35.76 15.99
N VAL A 301 -11.25 36.72 15.83
CA VAL A 301 -11.36 37.76 14.79
C VAL A 301 -11.35 37.17 13.38
N SER A 302 -10.51 36.15 13.15
CA SER A 302 -10.39 35.48 11.86
C SER A 302 -11.68 34.76 11.49
N ARG A 303 -12.23 33.99 12.44
CA ARG A 303 -13.50 33.28 12.24
C ARG A 303 -14.65 34.25 12.04
N ALA A 304 -14.65 35.41 12.71
CA ALA A 304 -15.69 36.43 12.54
C ALA A 304 -15.67 37.06 11.13
N ILE A 305 -14.51 37.47 10.63
CA ILE A 305 -14.39 38.09 9.30
C ILE A 305 -14.69 37.10 8.19
N LEU A 306 -14.15 35.88 8.27
CA LEU A 306 -14.38 34.84 7.28
C LEU A 306 -15.85 34.40 7.29
N TYR A 307 -16.49 34.33 8.45
CA TYR A 307 -17.93 34.12 8.58
C TYR A 307 -18.74 35.25 7.94
N PHE A 308 -18.39 36.51 8.23
CA PHE A 308 -19.09 37.68 7.68
C PHE A 308 -19.06 37.65 6.16
N ALA A 309 -17.88 37.36 5.60
CA ALA A 309 -17.70 37.15 4.18
C ALA A 309 -18.57 36.00 3.64
N LEU A 310 -18.58 34.83 4.27
CA LEU A 310 -19.41 33.69 3.84
C LEU A 310 -20.91 34.01 3.86
N ARG A 311 -21.39 34.75 4.86
CA ARG A 311 -22.81 35.05 5.05
C ARG A 311 -23.29 36.23 4.20
N HIS A 312 -22.59 37.35 4.24
CA HIS A 312 -23.10 38.65 3.79
C HIS A 312 -22.59 39.11 2.43
N ALA A 313 -21.69 38.36 1.77
CA ALA A 313 -21.10 38.73 0.48
C ALA A 313 -22.09 39.23 -0.59
N ALA A 314 -23.30 38.65 -0.62
CA ALA A 314 -24.32 38.95 -1.61
C ALA A 314 -25.12 40.23 -1.31
N ASN A 315 -24.95 40.83 -0.12
CA ASN A 315 -25.60 42.09 0.23
C ASN A 315 -24.88 43.26 -0.47
N SER A 316 -25.62 44.09 -1.19
CA SER A 316 -25.08 45.21 -1.97
C SER A 316 -24.40 46.30 -1.15
N ALA A 317 -24.68 46.40 0.15
CA ALA A 317 -24.00 47.34 1.05
C ALA A 317 -22.61 46.85 1.51
N VAL A 318 -22.25 45.57 1.26
CA VAL A 318 -20.95 45.02 1.64
C VAL A 318 -19.87 45.38 0.63
N ILE A 319 -18.86 46.11 1.09
CA ILE A 319 -17.67 46.43 0.30
C ILE A 319 -16.64 45.31 0.49
N GLN A 320 -16.65 44.34 -0.43
CA GLN A 320 -15.84 43.12 -0.34
C GLN A 320 -14.31 43.36 -0.36
N SER A 321 -13.85 44.51 -0.87
CA SER A 321 -12.42 44.85 -0.91
C SER A 321 -11.78 45.02 0.47
N PHE A 322 -12.57 45.09 1.55
CA PHE A 322 -12.05 45.01 2.92
C PHE A 322 -11.30 43.70 3.18
N LEU A 323 -11.77 42.58 2.62
CA LEU A 323 -11.12 41.26 2.74
C LEU A 323 -10.36 40.93 1.45
N ASP A 324 -9.18 41.53 1.30
CA ASP A 324 -8.29 41.22 0.19
C ASP A 324 -7.63 39.83 0.33
N THR A 325 -6.91 39.41 -0.73
CA THR A 325 -6.21 38.12 -0.77
C THR A 325 -5.15 37.99 0.33
N ALA A 326 -4.45 39.07 0.67
CA ALA A 326 -3.37 39.03 1.66
C ALA A 326 -3.92 38.81 3.06
N GLN A 327 -4.88 39.63 3.48
CA GLN A 327 -5.59 39.50 4.74
C GLN A 327 -6.26 38.14 4.84
N GLN A 328 -6.99 37.69 3.80
CA GLN A 328 -7.67 36.41 3.85
C GLN A 328 -6.70 35.24 4.06
N ARG A 329 -5.55 35.24 3.39
CA ARG A 329 -4.49 34.24 3.61
C ARG A 329 -4.04 34.23 5.08
N MET A 330 -3.79 35.41 5.65
CA MET A 330 -3.35 35.55 7.05
C MET A 330 -4.42 35.06 8.04
N LEU A 331 -5.69 35.43 7.84
CA LEU A 331 -6.79 35.01 8.70
C LEU A 331 -7.00 33.49 8.65
N ARG A 332 -6.89 32.87 7.47
CA ARG A 332 -6.99 31.41 7.33
C ARG A 332 -5.85 30.68 8.03
N GLU A 333 -4.67 31.27 8.06
CA GLU A 333 -3.54 30.76 8.85
C GLU A 333 -3.78 30.93 10.36
N TRP A 334 -4.30 32.07 10.80
CA TRP A 334 -4.72 32.28 12.20
C TRP A 334 -5.81 31.31 12.65
N VAL A 335 -6.76 30.92 11.78
CA VAL A 335 -7.75 29.88 12.13
C VAL A 335 -7.07 28.55 12.51
N LYS A 336 -5.95 28.20 11.86
CA LYS A 336 -5.18 26.98 12.15
C LYS A 336 -4.32 27.13 13.41
N LEU A 337 -3.66 28.27 13.59
CA LEU A 337 -2.77 28.53 14.72
C LEU A 337 -3.53 28.77 16.03
N PHE A 338 -4.75 29.31 15.96
CA PHE A 338 -5.56 29.70 17.11
C PHE A 338 -6.94 29.01 17.05
N PRO A 339 -7.03 27.70 17.36
CA PRO A 339 -8.26 26.93 17.26
C PRO A 339 -9.38 27.47 18.19
N SER A 340 -10.62 27.05 17.95
CA SER A 340 -11.74 27.36 18.84
C SER A 340 -11.55 26.69 20.19
N ASP A 341 -11.72 27.45 21.27
CA ASP A 341 -11.73 26.93 22.63
C ASP A 341 -13.17 26.80 23.16
N SER A 342 -13.31 26.34 24.40
CA SER A 342 -14.62 26.15 25.02
C SER A 342 -15.41 27.47 25.17
N VAL A 343 -14.73 28.61 25.30
CA VAL A 343 -15.37 29.93 25.39
C VAL A 343 -15.95 30.32 24.04
N ALA A 344 -15.20 30.15 22.94
CA ALA A 344 -15.69 30.41 21.59
C ALA A 344 -16.91 29.54 21.23
N ILE A 345 -16.89 28.25 21.61
CA ILE A 345 -18.01 27.33 21.38
C ILE A 345 -19.26 27.79 22.15
N ARG A 346 -19.13 28.14 23.43
CA ARG A 346 -20.26 28.65 24.23
C ARG A 346 -20.80 29.97 23.70
N ARG A 347 -19.93 30.90 23.32
CA ARG A 347 -20.32 32.15 22.64
C ARG A 347 -21.13 31.87 21.37
N ASN A 348 -20.72 30.91 20.55
CA ASN A 348 -21.44 30.52 19.33
C ASN A 348 -22.83 29.94 19.66
N ASN A 349 -22.97 29.17 20.74
CA ASN A 349 -24.25 28.65 21.22
C ASN A 349 -25.16 29.76 21.76
N ASP A 350 -24.62 30.71 22.51
CA ASP A 350 -25.35 31.86 23.06
C ASP A 350 -25.91 32.73 21.92
N ILE A 351 -25.09 32.99 20.89
CA ILE A 351 -25.52 33.75 19.71
C ILE A 351 -26.56 32.96 18.91
N GLN A 352 -26.40 31.65 18.71
CA GLN A 352 -27.43 30.86 18.05
C GLN A 352 -28.76 30.93 18.80
N SER A 353 -28.73 30.88 20.13
CA SER A 353 -29.94 30.98 20.94
C SER A 353 -30.63 32.34 20.78
N ALA A 354 -29.86 33.40 20.52
CA ALA A 354 -30.38 34.76 20.35
C ALA A 354 -30.79 35.10 18.90
N GLN A 355 -30.04 34.60 17.90
CA GLN A 355 -30.18 34.99 16.49
C GLN A 355 -30.52 33.84 15.56
N GLY A 356 -30.60 32.59 16.03
CA GLY A 356 -30.99 31.41 15.24
C GLY A 356 -29.88 30.82 14.36
N ASN A 357 -28.78 31.53 14.15
CA ASN A 357 -27.69 31.11 13.28
C ASN A 357 -26.34 30.95 14.02
N ARG A 358 -25.44 30.17 13.41
CA ARG A 358 -24.13 29.81 13.97
C ARG A 358 -22.99 30.34 13.11
N ASN A 359 -21.81 30.53 13.68
CA ASN A 359 -20.57 30.70 12.92
C ASN A 359 -19.97 29.32 12.57
N ALA A 360 -20.06 28.95 11.29
CA ALA A 360 -19.55 27.67 10.77
C ALA A 360 -18.08 27.42 11.05
N LEU A 361 -17.26 28.46 11.15
CA LEU A 361 -15.82 28.33 11.34
C LEU A 361 -15.43 28.22 12.81
N VAL A 362 -16.36 28.49 13.74
CA VAL A 362 -16.19 28.13 15.15
C VAL A 362 -16.42 26.63 15.35
N ASP A 363 -17.47 26.08 14.73
CA ASP A 363 -17.83 24.68 14.86
C ASP A 363 -16.94 23.76 14.01
N TYR A 364 -16.73 24.13 12.74
CA TYR A 364 -16.04 23.33 11.73
C TYR A 364 -15.09 24.18 10.87
N PRO A 365 -13.94 24.62 11.40
CA PRO A 365 -12.95 25.40 10.63
C PRO A 365 -12.46 24.68 9.36
N GLN A 366 -12.54 23.35 9.31
CA GLN A 366 -12.19 22.52 8.17
C GLN A 366 -13.05 22.75 6.91
N PHE A 367 -14.14 23.53 6.99
CA PHE A 367 -14.81 24.05 5.79
C PHE A 367 -13.84 24.80 4.87
N LEU A 368 -12.85 25.48 5.45
CA LEU A 368 -11.83 26.20 4.69
C LEU A 368 -10.99 25.25 3.83
N ASP A 369 -10.76 24.00 4.24
CA ASP A 369 -9.95 23.05 3.48
C ASP A 369 -10.59 22.65 2.14
N ARG A 370 -11.88 22.93 1.95
CA ARG A 370 -12.64 22.66 0.72
C ARG A 370 -12.96 23.92 -0.09
N LEU A 371 -12.39 25.07 0.30
CA LEU A 371 -12.57 26.36 -0.36
C LEU A 371 -11.21 26.96 -0.71
N SER A 372 -10.94 27.29 -1.96
CA SER A 372 -9.73 28.03 -2.34
C SER A 372 -9.72 29.46 -1.75
N THR A 373 -10.90 30.06 -1.60
CA THR A 373 -11.11 31.39 -1.03
C THR A 373 -12.53 31.50 -0.45
N VAL A 374 -12.79 32.43 0.48
CA VAL A 374 -14.16 32.77 0.90
C VAL A 374 -14.79 33.90 0.09
N LEU A 375 -13.96 34.75 -0.53
CA LEU A 375 -14.35 35.83 -1.47
C LEU A 375 -13.30 35.98 -2.58
N PRO A 376 -13.69 36.30 -3.83
CA PRO A 376 -15.06 36.58 -4.29
C PRO A 376 -15.85 35.29 -4.56
N THR A 377 -15.39 34.46 -5.50
CA THR A 377 -15.94 33.14 -5.82
C THR A 377 -14.92 32.06 -5.46
N SER A 378 -15.40 30.92 -4.94
CA SER A 378 -14.50 29.83 -4.54
C SER A 378 -14.43 28.73 -5.60
N ALA A 379 -13.25 28.16 -5.78
CA ALA A 379 -13.08 26.87 -6.44
C ALA A 379 -12.75 25.80 -5.38
N PRO A 380 -12.89 24.51 -5.71
CA PRO A 380 -12.21 23.45 -4.95
C PRO A 380 -10.69 23.71 -4.97
N PRO A 381 -9.97 23.53 -3.84
CA PRO A 381 -8.51 23.59 -3.84
C PRO A 381 -7.92 22.56 -4.79
N ASN A 382 -6.81 22.89 -5.47
CA ASN A 382 -6.12 21.94 -6.33
C ASN A 382 -5.14 21.10 -5.50
N ILE A 383 -5.53 19.86 -5.17
CA ILE A 383 -4.67 18.92 -4.42
C ILE A 383 -4.13 17.90 -5.40
N ARG A 384 -2.80 17.76 -5.41
CA ARG A 384 -2.04 16.87 -6.29
C ARG A 384 -1.14 16.01 -5.42
N ASP A 385 -1.34 14.71 -5.47
CA ASP A 385 -0.53 13.73 -4.75
C ASP A 385 -0.49 12.45 -5.59
N ALA A 386 0.68 12.19 -6.19
CA ALA A 386 0.92 11.02 -7.02
C ALA A 386 1.96 10.15 -6.32
N ARG A 387 1.66 8.87 -6.13
CA ARG A 387 2.52 7.94 -5.39
C ARG A 387 2.75 6.67 -6.17
N LEU A 388 3.97 6.15 -6.08
CA LEU A 388 4.31 4.80 -6.52
C LEU A 388 4.44 3.91 -5.30
N SER A 389 4.01 2.65 -5.42
CA SER A 389 4.17 1.66 -4.34
C SER A 389 5.64 1.39 -4.04
N GLU A 390 6.50 1.42 -5.05
CA GLU A 390 7.91 1.02 -4.96
C GLU A 390 8.80 1.93 -5.81
N ASN A 391 10.06 2.09 -5.39
CA ASN A 391 11.09 2.84 -6.10
C ASN A 391 12.15 1.95 -6.75
N SER A 392 12.12 0.63 -6.52
CA SER A 392 12.93 -0.38 -7.17
C SER A 392 12.28 -1.75 -7.05
N ILE A 393 12.44 -2.61 -8.05
CA ILE A 393 11.82 -3.95 -8.10
C ILE A 393 12.88 -5.02 -8.38
N THR A 394 12.81 -6.11 -7.63
CA THR A 394 13.64 -7.30 -7.86
C THR A 394 12.75 -8.53 -7.95
N LEU A 395 12.61 -9.09 -9.16
CA LEU A 395 11.89 -10.34 -9.40
C LEU A 395 12.63 -11.57 -8.84
N GLY A 396 13.91 -11.41 -8.53
CA GLY A 396 14.79 -12.45 -8.03
C GLY A 396 15.12 -13.48 -9.11
N VAL A 397 15.36 -14.73 -8.68
CA VAL A 397 15.71 -15.82 -9.59
C VAL A 397 14.46 -16.46 -10.19
N VAL A 398 14.42 -16.58 -11.52
CA VAL A 398 13.36 -17.23 -12.29
C VAL A 398 13.89 -18.46 -13.04
N GLY A 399 13.15 -19.57 -13.02
CA GLY A 399 13.52 -20.78 -13.75
C GLY A 399 13.52 -20.57 -15.26
N ALA A 400 14.29 -21.40 -15.98
CA ALA A 400 14.29 -21.37 -17.45
C ALA A 400 12.86 -21.56 -18.01
N GLY A 401 12.45 -20.70 -18.94
CA GLY A 401 11.10 -20.70 -19.52
C GLY A 401 9.99 -20.25 -18.58
N SER A 402 10.28 -19.90 -17.32
CA SER A 402 9.29 -19.44 -16.35
C SER A 402 9.06 -17.93 -16.46
N ILE A 403 7.80 -17.51 -16.31
CA ILE A 403 7.41 -16.11 -16.18
C ILE A 403 7.11 -15.83 -14.71
N ARG A 404 7.63 -14.72 -14.21
CA ARG A 404 7.27 -14.12 -12.93
C ARG A 404 6.81 -12.69 -13.17
N SER A 405 5.70 -12.34 -12.55
CA SER A 405 5.15 -10.99 -12.56
C SER A 405 5.40 -10.26 -11.24
N HIS A 406 5.32 -8.94 -11.26
CA HIS A 406 5.36 -8.05 -10.11
C HIS A 406 4.49 -6.84 -10.39
N ASP A 407 3.56 -6.56 -9.48
CA ASP A 407 2.63 -5.44 -9.63
C ASP A 407 3.18 -4.18 -8.97
N LEU A 408 3.27 -3.11 -9.76
CA LEU A 408 3.59 -1.76 -9.34
C LEU A 408 2.31 -0.93 -9.31
N TRP A 409 2.02 -0.26 -8.21
CA TRP A 409 0.81 0.56 -8.09
C TRP A 409 1.12 2.05 -8.23
N VAL A 410 0.26 2.75 -8.96
CA VAL A 410 0.22 4.21 -9.04
C VAL A 410 -1.04 4.69 -8.34
N PHE A 411 -0.91 5.47 -7.27
CA PHE A 411 -2.03 6.02 -6.51
C PHE A 411 -2.17 7.53 -6.72
N ASN A 412 -3.42 7.99 -6.81
CA ASN A 412 -3.79 9.40 -6.84
C ASN A 412 -4.48 9.83 -5.53
N GLY A 413 -3.71 10.38 -4.59
CA GLY A 413 -4.24 10.94 -3.33
C GLY A 413 -4.82 12.34 -3.46
N GLY A 414 -4.71 12.94 -4.65
CA GLY A 414 -5.22 14.27 -4.96
C GLY A 414 -6.71 14.30 -5.30
N ASN A 415 -7.20 15.48 -5.67
CA ASN A 415 -8.57 15.69 -6.15
C ASN A 415 -8.66 16.01 -7.66
N GLN A 416 -7.52 15.98 -8.35
CA GLN A 416 -7.42 16.15 -9.80
C GLN A 416 -7.16 14.80 -10.45
N ILE A 417 -7.63 14.59 -11.69
CA ILE A 417 -7.32 13.38 -12.46
C ILE A 417 -5.81 13.33 -12.72
N LEU A 418 -5.15 12.25 -12.29
CA LEU A 418 -3.74 11.99 -12.54
C LEU A 418 -3.58 11.34 -13.92
N GLN A 419 -2.69 11.87 -14.75
CA GLN A 419 -2.33 11.30 -16.04
C GLN A 419 -1.03 10.50 -15.90
N VAL A 420 -1.03 9.28 -16.42
CA VAL A 420 0.14 8.40 -16.50
C VAL A 420 0.49 8.21 -17.96
N ASN A 421 1.62 8.78 -18.38
CA ASN A 421 2.02 8.87 -19.77
C ASN A 421 3.41 8.28 -20.00
N GLY A 422 3.69 7.87 -21.24
CA GLY A 422 5.04 7.50 -21.67
C GLY A 422 5.61 6.28 -20.92
N LEU A 423 4.74 5.35 -20.54
CA LEU A 423 5.15 4.11 -19.88
C LEU A 423 6.05 3.31 -20.82
N SER A 424 7.28 3.09 -20.39
CA SER A 424 8.28 2.36 -21.15
C SER A 424 9.21 1.58 -20.22
N ILE A 425 9.77 0.48 -20.71
CA ILE A 425 10.81 -0.26 -20.01
C ILE A 425 12.05 -0.37 -20.91
N SER A 426 13.21 -0.02 -20.36
CA SER A 426 14.49 -0.10 -21.07
C SER A 426 15.13 -1.49 -20.94
N GLY A 427 16.09 -1.79 -21.83
CA GLY A 427 16.86 -3.03 -21.77
C GLY A 427 16.11 -4.25 -22.32
N ASN A 428 16.73 -5.41 -22.13
CA ASN A 428 16.22 -6.71 -22.60
C ASN A 428 15.85 -7.58 -21.39
N GLY A 429 14.93 -8.53 -21.57
CA GLY A 429 14.59 -9.53 -20.54
C GLY A 429 13.47 -9.13 -19.57
N LEU A 430 12.96 -7.91 -19.65
CA LEU A 430 11.82 -7.43 -18.87
C LEU A 430 10.81 -6.74 -19.79
N GLU A 431 9.53 -6.90 -19.47
CA GLU A 431 8.42 -6.39 -20.27
C GLU A 431 7.17 -6.13 -19.41
N PHE A 432 6.18 -5.46 -19.98
CA PHE A 432 4.88 -5.27 -19.33
C PHE A 432 3.99 -6.52 -19.48
N GLY A 433 3.27 -6.87 -18.43
CA GLY A 433 2.26 -7.93 -18.44
C GLY A 433 0.86 -7.42 -18.79
N PRO A 434 -0.10 -8.32 -19.10
CA PRO A 434 0.08 -9.76 -19.32
C PRO A 434 0.49 -10.11 -20.76
N ASN A 435 0.48 -9.14 -21.68
CA ASN A 435 0.64 -9.40 -23.12
C ASN A 435 2.08 -9.26 -23.64
N GLY A 436 3.01 -8.75 -22.83
CA GLY A 436 4.38 -8.47 -23.25
C GLY A 436 4.52 -7.11 -23.92
N GLY A 437 5.77 -6.71 -24.16
CA GLY A 437 6.11 -5.44 -24.81
C GLY A 437 6.83 -4.44 -23.91
N SER A 438 7.54 -3.50 -24.56
CA SER A 438 8.39 -2.50 -23.90
C SER A 438 7.69 -1.17 -23.61
N SER A 439 6.41 -1.03 -23.97
CA SER A 439 5.60 0.16 -23.72
C SER A 439 4.16 -0.19 -23.37
N MET A 440 3.48 0.71 -22.66
CA MET A 440 2.04 0.63 -22.38
C MET A 440 1.33 1.88 -22.86
N ALA A 441 0.04 1.74 -23.18
CA ALA A 441 -0.82 2.87 -23.48
C ALA A 441 -0.94 3.80 -22.26
N ASN A 442 -1.06 5.10 -22.54
CA ASN A 442 -1.33 6.10 -21.51
C ASN A 442 -2.70 5.84 -20.87
N PHE A 443 -2.82 6.13 -19.58
CA PHE A 443 -4.06 6.01 -18.84
C PHE A 443 -4.18 7.11 -17.79
N SER A 444 -5.34 7.19 -17.14
CA SER A 444 -5.59 8.13 -16.04
C SER A 444 -6.04 7.42 -14.77
N VAL A 445 -5.65 7.97 -13.62
CA VAL A 445 -6.06 7.50 -12.30
C VAL A 445 -6.99 8.54 -11.67
N ALA A 446 -8.22 8.14 -11.34
CA ALA A 446 -9.19 9.02 -10.71
C ALA A 446 -8.78 9.37 -9.26
N PRO A 447 -9.29 10.49 -8.70
CA PRO A 447 -9.06 10.84 -7.30
C PRO A 447 -9.41 9.71 -6.32
N GLY A 448 -8.47 9.35 -5.46
CA GLY A 448 -8.63 8.31 -4.44
C GLY A 448 -8.41 6.88 -4.94
N GLU A 449 -8.14 6.70 -6.24
CA GLU A 449 -7.96 5.39 -6.86
C GLU A 449 -6.48 5.04 -7.07
N SER A 450 -6.23 3.74 -7.28
CA SER A 450 -4.95 3.20 -7.76
C SER A 450 -5.09 2.50 -9.11
N ALA A 451 -4.02 2.54 -9.90
CA ALA A 451 -3.88 1.73 -11.11
C ALA A 451 -2.69 0.77 -10.97
N ASN A 452 -2.86 -0.44 -11.47
CA ASN A 452 -1.84 -1.48 -11.50
C ASN A 452 -1.03 -1.40 -12.81
N ILE A 453 0.30 -1.48 -12.68
CA ILE A 453 1.24 -1.73 -13.77
C ILE A 453 1.92 -3.06 -13.48
N THR A 454 1.55 -4.11 -14.20
CA THR A 454 2.18 -5.42 -14.07
C THR A 454 3.48 -5.45 -14.90
N LEU A 455 4.59 -5.72 -14.23
CA LEU A 455 5.89 -5.98 -14.83
C LEU A 455 6.16 -7.48 -14.81
N ARG A 456 6.89 -8.01 -15.80
CA ARG A 456 7.31 -9.40 -15.82
C ARG A 456 8.64 -9.59 -16.52
N ASN A 457 9.29 -10.74 -16.30
CA ASN A 457 10.41 -11.14 -17.14
C ASN A 457 9.95 -11.70 -18.49
N ASN A 458 10.82 -11.61 -19.50
CA ASN A 458 10.62 -12.28 -20.78
C ASN A 458 10.69 -13.79 -20.61
N ALA A 459 9.95 -14.54 -21.42
CA ALA A 459 9.98 -16.00 -21.42
C ALA A 459 11.36 -16.59 -21.80
N THR A 460 12.15 -15.83 -22.55
CA THR A 460 13.40 -16.26 -23.20
C THR A 460 14.63 -15.61 -22.55
N LEU A 461 14.77 -15.76 -21.23
CA LEU A 461 16.01 -15.34 -20.56
C LEU A 461 17.13 -16.35 -20.82
N THR A 462 18.34 -15.85 -21.06
CA THR A 462 19.55 -16.68 -21.14
C THR A 462 19.89 -17.21 -19.73
N PRO A 463 20.01 -18.53 -19.53
CA PRO A 463 20.31 -19.11 -18.22
C PRO A 463 21.57 -18.51 -17.58
N GLY A 464 21.52 -18.27 -16.26
CA GLY A 464 22.62 -17.68 -15.49
C GLY A 464 22.86 -16.18 -15.70
N SER A 465 22.11 -15.52 -16.60
CA SER A 465 22.26 -14.08 -16.88
C SER A 465 21.38 -13.22 -15.95
N THR A 466 21.86 -12.04 -15.60
CA THR A 466 21.09 -11.00 -14.88
C THR A 466 20.75 -9.86 -15.82
N TYR A 467 19.48 -9.47 -15.82
CA TYR A 467 18.95 -8.39 -16.65
C TYR A 467 18.54 -7.23 -15.76
N ASN A 468 18.98 -6.03 -16.13
CA ASN A 468 18.61 -4.78 -15.48
C ASN A 468 17.87 -3.90 -16.49
N ALA A 469 16.75 -3.34 -16.06
CA ALA A 469 15.89 -2.46 -16.84
C ALA A 469 15.50 -1.24 -16.01
N ILE A 470 14.99 -0.21 -16.69
CA ILE A 470 14.37 0.95 -16.05
C ILE A 470 12.95 1.08 -16.57
N CYS A 471 11.97 0.88 -15.70
CA CYS A 471 10.58 1.24 -15.98
C CYS A 471 10.44 2.76 -15.79
N SER A 472 10.10 3.46 -16.86
CA SER A 472 9.91 4.91 -16.88
C SER A 472 8.44 5.24 -17.07
N LEU A 473 7.93 6.20 -16.30
CA LEU A 473 6.57 6.70 -16.43
C LEU A 473 6.50 8.18 -16.05
N SER A 474 5.74 8.94 -16.83
CA SER A 474 5.54 10.37 -16.62
C SER A 474 4.21 10.60 -15.93
N LEU A 475 4.25 11.11 -14.70
CA LEU A 475 3.07 11.41 -13.89
C LEU A 475 2.79 12.92 -13.96
N GLY A 476 1.58 13.29 -14.36
CA GLY A 476 1.22 14.69 -14.55
C GLY A 476 -0.25 14.98 -14.32
N TYR A 477 -0.58 16.26 -14.28
CA TYR A 477 -1.96 16.75 -14.20
C TYR A 477 -2.24 17.64 -15.41
N PRO A 478 -3.48 17.69 -15.92
CA PRO A 478 -3.82 18.52 -17.08
C PRO A 478 -3.35 19.97 -16.94
N GLY A 479 -2.66 20.48 -17.96
CA GLY A 479 -2.14 21.84 -17.99
C GLY A 479 -0.95 22.11 -17.06
N GLN A 480 -0.29 21.07 -16.54
CA GLN A 480 0.90 21.18 -15.69
C GLN A 480 2.07 20.38 -16.28
N ALA A 481 3.29 20.76 -15.93
CA ALA A 481 4.47 19.96 -16.26
C ALA A 481 4.38 18.59 -15.59
N SER A 482 4.68 17.54 -16.35
CA SER A 482 4.73 16.17 -15.81
C SER A 482 6.08 15.90 -15.16
N THR A 483 6.08 15.02 -14.16
CA THR A 483 7.29 14.54 -13.48
C THR A 483 7.61 13.14 -13.98
N LEU A 484 8.85 12.93 -14.43
CA LEU A 484 9.34 11.61 -14.83
C LEU A 484 9.75 10.80 -13.60
N TYR A 485 9.17 9.61 -13.46
CA TYR A 485 9.56 8.61 -12.47
C TYR A 485 10.29 7.47 -13.17
N THR A 486 11.34 6.97 -12.53
CA THR A 486 12.11 5.82 -12.99
C THR A 486 12.18 4.79 -11.86
N VAL A 487 11.85 3.55 -12.17
CA VAL A 487 11.87 2.42 -11.26
C VAL A 487 12.84 1.39 -11.84
N PRO A 488 14.03 1.21 -11.25
CA PRO A 488 14.95 0.14 -11.64
C PRO A 488 14.29 -1.23 -11.40
N VAL A 489 14.39 -2.12 -12.38
CA VAL A 489 13.83 -3.47 -12.32
C VAL A 489 14.93 -4.47 -12.64
N GLN A 490 15.06 -5.51 -11.82
CA GLN A 490 16.04 -6.57 -12.01
C GLN A 490 15.41 -7.96 -11.98
N VAL A 491 15.91 -8.84 -12.85
CA VAL A 491 15.64 -10.28 -12.82
C VAL A 491 16.91 -11.08 -13.10
N THR A 492 17.05 -12.24 -12.47
CA THR A 492 18.13 -13.19 -12.75
C THR A 492 17.55 -14.50 -13.25
N ALA A 493 18.01 -14.99 -14.39
CA ALA A 493 17.68 -16.33 -14.85
C ALA A 493 18.44 -17.36 -14.03
N ALA A 494 17.75 -18.40 -13.56
CA ALA A 494 18.39 -19.53 -12.92
C ALA A 494 19.49 -20.10 -13.83
N PRO A 495 20.60 -20.59 -13.26
CA PRO A 495 21.58 -21.34 -14.04
C PRO A 495 20.89 -22.51 -14.76
N ALA A 496 21.43 -22.91 -15.91
CA ALA A 496 21.01 -24.18 -16.50
C ALA A 496 21.22 -25.28 -15.45
N ALA A 497 20.20 -26.08 -15.18
CA ALA A 497 20.39 -27.24 -14.31
C ALA A 497 21.45 -28.14 -14.97
N ASN A 498 22.50 -28.53 -14.23
CA ASN A 498 23.49 -29.51 -14.66
C ASN A 498 22.84 -30.90 -14.72
N GLN A 499 21.87 -31.06 -15.62
CA GLN A 499 21.16 -32.30 -15.83
C GLN A 499 21.88 -33.10 -16.91
N SER A 500 22.09 -34.36 -16.56
CA SER A 500 22.73 -35.39 -17.35
C SER A 500 21.70 -36.45 -17.70
N SER A 501 21.91 -37.12 -18.82
CA SER A 501 21.25 -38.39 -19.13
C SER A 501 22.29 -39.50 -19.27
N LEU A 502 21.87 -40.72 -19.00
CA LEU A 502 22.69 -41.93 -19.10
C LEU A 502 21.93 -42.97 -19.93
N SER A 503 22.48 -43.32 -21.09
CA SER A 503 22.02 -44.43 -21.91
C SER A 503 23.05 -45.56 -21.94
N GLY A 504 22.61 -46.78 -22.23
CA GLY A 504 23.53 -47.90 -22.35
C GLY A 504 22.88 -49.23 -22.60
N ALA A 505 23.70 -50.28 -22.59
CA ALA A 505 23.25 -51.66 -22.70
C ALA A 505 23.92 -52.55 -21.65
N LEU A 506 23.15 -53.47 -21.06
CA LEU A 506 23.62 -54.55 -20.22
C LEU A 506 23.57 -55.86 -21.00
N LYS A 507 24.74 -56.45 -21.25
CA LYS A 507 24.89 -57.69 -22.03
C LYS A 507 25.65 -58.75 -21.23
N TYR A 508 25.33 -60.01 -21.47
CA TYR A 508 26.14 -61.12 -20.98
C TYR A 508 27.38 -61.30 -21.86
N ASP A 509 28.57 -61.47 -21.28
CA ASP A 509 29.85 -61.50 -22.01
C ASP A 509 30.13 -62.84 -22.74
N ASN A 510 29.09 -63.45 -23.33
CA ASN A 510 29.23 -64.57 -24.25
C ASN A 510 29.49 -64.08 -25.67
N THR A 511 29.76 -65.00 -26.60
CA THR A 511 30.05 -64.67 -28.00
C THR A 511 28.90 -63.91 -28.70
N ALA A 512 27.66 -64.14 -28.29
CA ALA A 512 26.47 -63.51 -28.87
C ALA A 512 26.13 -62.13 -28.25
N LEU A 513 26.81 -61.74 -27.16
CA LEU A 513 26.45 -60.59 -26.33
C LEU A 513 24.95 -60.57 -25.97
N SER A 514 24.49 -61.69 -25.40
CA SER A 514 23.07 -61.90 -25.09
C SER A 514 22.51 -60.74 -24.25
N PRO A 515 21.36 -60.15 -24.62
CA PRO A 515 20.74 -59.07 -23.85
C PRO A 515 20.29 -59.55 -22.48
N MET A 516 20.62 -58.81 -21.42
CA MET A 516 20.09 -59.08 -20.09
C MET A 516 18.78 -58.32 -19.90
N ILE A 517 17.66 -59.00 -20.16
CA ILE A 517 16.31 -58.42 -20.16
C ILE A 517 15.73 -58.40 -18.73
N GLY A 518 15.07 -57.31 -18.36
CA GLY A 518 14.33 -57.21 -17.08
C GLY A 518 15.19 -56.96 -15.84
N VAL A 519 16.49 -56.67 -16.01
CA VAL A 519 17.40 -56.30 -14.92
C VAL A 519 17.22 -54.83 -14.61
N THR A 520 17.17 -54.46 -13.33
CA THR A 520 17.00 -53.06 -12.91
C THR A 520 18.35 -52.43 -12.62
N LEU A 521 18.71 -51.36 -13.33
CA LEU A 521 19.80 -50.47 -12.96
C LEU A 521 19.29 -49.47 -11.93
N ARG A 522 19.95 -49.35 -10.78
CA ARG A 522 19.76 -48.32 -9.76
C ARG A 522 21.04 -47.51 -9.62
N LEU A 523 20.96 -46.19 -9.80
CA LEU A 523 22.06 -45.27 -9.52
C LEU A 523 22.05 -44.89 -8.05
N VAL A 524 23.18 -45.07 -7.38
CA VAL A 524 23.36 -44.79 -5.96
C VAL A 524 24.43 -43.71 -5.78
N ASP A 525 24.13 -42.66 -5.02
CA ASP A 525 25.08 -41.58 -4.74
C ASP A 525 26.14 -41.97 -3.67
N GLY A 526 27.08 -41.06 -3.40
CA GLY A 526 28.14 -41.27 -2.40
C GLY A 526 27.64 -41.38 -0.95
N GLN A 527 26.34 -41.18 -0.69
CA GLN A 527 25.69 -41.31 0.62
C GLN A 527 24.85 -42.60 0.70
N GLY A 528 24.86 -43.43 -0.35
CA GLY A 528 24.10 -44.68 -0.42
C GLY A 528 22.63 -44.51 -0.79
N GLN A 529 22.19 -43.31 -1.22
CA GLN A 529 20.80 -43.05 -1.60
C GLN A 529 20.55 -43.33 -3.09
N ALA A 530 19.39 -43.88 -3.41
CA ALA A 530 18.98 -44.14 -4.79
C ALA A 530 18.53 -42.84 -5.47
N VAL A 531 19.19 -42.45 -6.56
CA VAL A 531 18.93 -41.21 -7.29
C VAL A 531 18.03 -41.44 -8.51
N ALA A 532 18.19 -42.57 -9.18
CA ALA A 532 17.37 -42.96 -10.32
C ALA A 532 17.38 -44.48 -10.51
N ASN A 533 16.37 -45.04 -11.19
CA ASN A 533 16.37 -46.44 -11.59
C ASN A 533 15.65 -46.66 -12.93
N VAL A 534 16.02 -47.73 -13.63
CA VAL A 534 15.42 -48.14 -14.92
C VAL A 534 15.58 -49.64 -15.12
N VAL A 535 14.63 -50.25 -15.82
CA VAL A 535 14.67 -51.67 -16.20
C VAL A 535 15.18 -51.81 -17.63
N THR A 536 16.04 -52.80 -17.88
CA THR A 536 16.55 -53.09 -19.23
C THR A 536 15.47 -53.65 -20.13
N ASP A 537 15.44 -53.19 -21.39
CA ASP A 537 14.46 -53.60 -22.39
C ASP A 537 14.77 -54.97 -23.03
N ALA A 538 13.98 -55.38 -24.05
CA ALA A 538 14.16 -56.64 -24.77
C ALA A 538 15.52 -56.77 -25.50
N LEU A 539 16.20 -55.65 -25.74
CA LEU A 539 17.54 -55.61 -26.31
C LEU A 539 18.61 -55.40 -25.22
N GLY A 540 18.24 -55.39 -23.94
CA GLY A 540 19.14 -55.13 -22.82
C GLY A 540 19.53 -53.66 -22.67
N ASN A 541 18.88 -52.74 -23.39
CA ASN A 541 19.19 -51.31 -23.33
C ASN A 541 18.48 -50.64 -22.16
N PHE A 542 19.05 -49.52 -21.69
CA PHE A 542 18.46 -48.67 -20.65
C PHE A 542 18.72 -47.19 -20.94
N ASN A 543 17.83 -46.32 -20.44
CA ASN A 543 17.94 -44.87 -20.58
C ASN A 543 17.38 -44.15 -19.35
N LEU A 544 18.18 -43.28 -18.75
CA LEU A 544 17.84 -42.41 -17.63
C LEU A 544 18.02 -40.95 -18.02
N SER A 545 17.06 -40.10 -17.65
CA SER A 545 17.09 -38.65 -17.90
C SER A 545 16.99 -37.86 -16.59
N ASN A 546 17.34 -36.57 -16.66
CA ASN A 546 17.23 -35.61 -15.55
C ASN A 546 18.03 -36.00 -14.29
N ILE A 547 19.19 -36.64 -14.46
CA ILE A 547 20.08 -37.00 -13.36
C ILE A 547 21.04 -35.84 -13.10
N PRO A 548 21.25 -35.38 -11.86
CA PRO A 548 22.29 -34.39 -11.58
C PRO A 548 23.69 -34.88 -12.03
N SER A 549 24.53 -34.01 -12.58
CA SER A 549 25.92 -34.37 -12.88
C SER A 549 26.67 -34.77 -11.60
N GLY A 550 27.48 -35.83 -11.67
CA GLY A 550 28.15 -36.40 -10.50
C GLY A 550 28.60 -37.85 -10.71
N THR A 551 29.27 -38.43 -9.72
CA THR A 551 29.69 -39.84 -9.73
C THR A 551 28.69 -40.70 -8.98
N TYR A 552 28.25 -41.79 -9.62
CA TYR A 552 27.25 -42.73 -9.09
C TYR A 552 27.78 -44.15 -9.13
N THR A 553 27.38 -44.95 -8.15
CA THR A 553 27.55 -46.41 -8.15
C THR A 553 26.44 -47.05 -8.99
N LEU A 554 26.80 -48.03 -9.82
CA LEU A 554 25.86 -48.83 -10.62
C LEU A 554 25.44 -50.05 -9.81
N ASP A 555 24.20 -50.06 -9.33
CA ASP A 555 23.65 -51.15 -8.54
C ASP A 555 22.63 -51.93 -9.38
N TRP A 556 22.91 -53.20 -9.65
CA TRP A 556 22.14 -54.04 -10.55
C TRP A 556 21.25 -54.98 -9.75
N LEU A 557 19.93 -54.72 -9.77
CA LEU A 557 18.94 -55.46 -9.02
C LEU A 557 18.19 -56.45 -9.91
N ASN A 558 17.68 -57.52 -9.29
CA ASN A 558 16.94 -58.60 -9.95
C ASN A 558 17.70 -59.24 -11.14
N PRO A 559 18.99 -59.58 -11.00
CA PRO A 559 19.68 -60.28 -12.07
C PRO A 559 19.08 -61.68 -12.26
N LEU A 560 19.25 -62.24 -13.45
CA LEU A 560 18.79 -63.60 -13.77
C LEU A 560 19.41 -64.64 -12.80
N ALA A 561 18.76 -65.79 -12.64
CA ALA A 561 19.24 -66.86 -11.77
C ALA A 561 20.68 -67.26 -12.15
N TRP A 562 21.58 -67.50 -11.20
CA TRP A 562 22.97 -67.88 -11.49
C TRP A 562 23.06 -69.20 -12.28
N GLY A 563 24.01 -69.32 -13.22
CA GLY A 563 24.18 -70.52 -14.04
C GLY A 563 25.33 -70.43 -15.04
N GLY A 564 25.51 -71.47 -15.87
CA GLY A 564 26.58 -71.54 -16.88
C GLY A 564 27.95 -71.97 -16.35
N VAL A 565 28.05 -72.35 -15.08
CA VAL A 565 29.33 -72.69 -14.44
C VAL A 565 29.51 -74.20 -14.34
N GLY A 566 30.64 -74.71 -14.80
CA GLY A 566 30.97 -76.14 -14.76
C GLY A 566 32.44 -76.45 -14.51
N ALA A 567 32.79 -77.74 -14.60
CA ALA A 567 34.18 -78.20 -14.42
C ALA A 567 35.17 -77.59 -15.44
N ASN A 568 34.68 -77.24 -16.65
CA ASN A 568 35.48 -76.56 -17.66
C ASN A 568 35.92 -75.15 -17.21
N ASP A 569 35.10 -74.45 -16.43
CA ASP A 569 35.45 -73.16 -15.86
C ASP A 569 36.55 -73.27 -14.81
N ALA A 570 36.43 -74.25 -13.90
CA ALA A 570 37.47 -74.55 -12.93
C ALA A 570 38.80 -74.90 -13.62
N LEU A 571 38.76 -75.67 -14.71
CA LEU A 571 39.95 -75.96 -15.52
C LEU A 571 40.54 -74.69 -16.15
N LEU A 572 39.71 -73.81 -16.72
CA LEU A 572 40.18 -72.56 -17.32
C LEU A 572 40.79 -71.61 -16.28
N ILE A 573 40.24 -71.55 -15.07
CA ILE A 573 40.82 -70.80 -13.95
C ILE A 573 42.20 -71.36 -13.59
N ASN A 574 42.35 -72.68 -13.46
CA ASN A 574 43.65 -73.33 -13.21
C ASN A 574 44.67 -73.06 -14.33
N ARG A 575 44.22 -73.08 -15.59
CA ARG A 575 45.06 -72.77 -16.75
C ARG A 575 45.45 -71.30 -16.76
N ALA A 576 44.55 -70.39 -16.39
CA ALA A 576 44.82 -68.96 -16.31
C ALA A 576 45.86 -68.64 -15.23
N PHE A 577 45.71 -69.24 -14.04
CA PHE A 577 46.69 -69.15 -12.96
C PHE A 577 48.07 -69.70 -13.36
N SER A 578 48.10 -70.78 -14.16
CA SER A 578 49.34 -71.39 -14.65
C SER A 578 49.91 -70.71 -15.91
N SER A 579 49.39 -69.56 -16.32
CA SER A 579 49.77 -68.83 -17.54
C SER A 579 49.61 -69.61 -18.85
N LEU A 580 48.77 -70.65 -18.87
CA LEU A 580 48.46 -71.46 -20.05
C LEU A 580 47.30 -70.89 -20.87
N THR A 581 46.58 -69.89 -20.35
CA THR A 581 45.46 -69.19 -21.00
C THR A 581 45.35 -67.79 -20.39
N VAL A 582 44.86 -66.80 -21.15
CA VAL A 582 44.67 -65.42 -20.65
C VAL A 582 43.18 -65.13 -20.53
N LEU A 583 42.75 -64.68 -19.35
CA LEU A 583 41.41 -64.12 -19.12
C LEU A 583 41.47 -62.60 -19.27
N ASN A 584 40.46 -62.02 -19.91
CA ASN A 584 40.39 -60.58 -20.19
C ASN A 584 39.03 -60.00 -19.73
N GLY A 585 39.01 -58.70 -19.46
CA GLY A 585 37.78 -57.98 -19.13
C GLY A 585 37.08 -58.50 -17.88
N VAL A 586 35.75 -58.66 -17.96
CA VAL A 586 34.92 -59.10 -16.82
C VAL A 586 35.21 -60.54 -16.40
N LYS A 587 35.83 -61.37 -17.25
CA LYS A 587 36.22 -62.75 -16.94
C LYS A 587 37.26 -62.85 -15.83
N ILE A 588 38.13 -61.86 -15.68
CA ILE A 588 39.09 -61.78 -14.57
C ILE A 588 38.33 -61.70 -13.23
N LYS A 589 37.31 -60.83 -13.17
CA LYS A 589 36.44 -60.71 -11.99
C LYS A 589 35.60 -61.96 -11.76
N ALA A 590 35.12 -62.59 -12.83
CA ALA A 590 34.34 -63.82 -12.73
C ALA A 590 35.19 -64.98 -12.20
N ALA A 591 36.51 -64.98 -12.46
CA ALA A 591 37.44 -66.00 -12.00
C ALA A 591 37.81 -65.89 -10.52
N ASP A 592 37.88 -64.68 -9.95
CA ASP A 592 38.16 -64.44 -8.53
C ASP A 592 36.87 -64.60 -7.70
N VAL A 593 36.47 -65.86 -7.51
CA VAL A 593 35.20 -66.18 -6.83
C VAL A 593 35.26 -65.97 -5.32
N ASN A 594 36.46 -65.90 -4.74
CA ASN A 594 36.65 -65.70 -3.30
C ASN A 594 36.97 -64.25 -2.89
N LEU A 595 37.05 -63.30 -3.85
CA LEU A 595 37.40 -61.89 -3.64
C LEU A 595 38.81 -61.67 -3.06
N SER A 596 39.76 -62.55 -3.39
CA SER A 596 41.14 -62.40 -2.94
C SER A 596 41.93 -61.38 -3.74
N GLN A 597 41.37 -60.86 -4.84
CA GLN A 597 42.04 -60.05 -5.86
C GLN A 597 43.14 -60.80 -6.62
N SER A 598 43.17 -62.13 -6.50
CA SER A 598 44.13 -63.00 -7.19
C SER A 598 43.41 -64.21 -7.75
N ILE A 599 43.69 -64.57 -9.01
CA ILE A 599 43.13 -65.78 -9.62
C ILE A 599 44.08 -66.93 -9.37
N ASN A 600 43.67 -67.92 -8.57
CA ASN A 600 44.52 -69.06 -8.25
C ASN A 600 43.73 -70.38 -8.14
N SER A 601 44.42 -71.47 -7.75
CA SER A 601 43.80 -72.80 -7.63
C SER A 601 42.70 -72.88 -6.56
N SER A 602 42.69 -71.98 -5.57
CA SER A 602 41.59 -71.87 -4.62
C SER A 602 40.30 -71.45 -5.31
N ASP A 603 40.34 -70.56 -6.29
CA ASP A 603 39.14 -70.15 -7.03
C ASP A 603 38.58 -71.29 -7.87
N ALA A 604 39.45 -72.01 -8.57
CA ALA A 604 39.08 -73.19 -9.33
C ALA A 604 38.44 -74.27 -8.44
N LEU A 605 38.98 -74.46 -7.23
CA LEU A 605 38.42 -75.37 -6.24
C LEU A 605 37.03 -74.91 -5.78
N GLN A 606 36.84 -73.62 -5.48
CA GLN A 606 35.53 -73.08 -5.10
C GLN A 606 34.52 -73.26 -6.24
N VAL A 607 34.89 -73.01 -7.49
CA VAL A 607 34.04 -73.26 -8.67
C VAL A 607 33.61 -74.72 -8.75
N SER A 608 34.55 -75.65 -8.59
CA SER A 608 34.26 -77.09 -8.58
C SER A 608 33.34 -77.49 -7.42
N ARG A 609 33.55 -76.92 -6.23
CA ARG A 609 32.69 -77.16 -5.06
C ARG A 609 31.27 -76.63 -5.28
N ARG A 610 31.12 -75.45 -5.86
CA ARG A 610 29.80 -74.87 -6.16
C ARG A 610 29.05 -75.67 -7.22
N PHE A 611 29.77 -76.06 -8.28
CA PHE A 611 29.22 -76.94 -9.31
C PHE A 611 28.76 -78.29 -8.76
N ALA A 612 29.52 -78.87 -7.83
CA ALA A 612 29.16 -80.11 -7.13
C ALA A 612 28.08 -79.94 -6.05
N GLY A 613 27.55 -78.73 -5.83
CA GLY A 613 26.54 -78.45 -4.81
C GLY A 613 27.06 -78.44 -3.37
N LEU A 614 28.39 -78.46 -3.16
CA LEU A 614 29.02 -78.44 -1.83
C LEU A 614 29.01 -77.05 -1.19
N ILE A 615 28.81 -76.00 -1.98
CA ILE A 615 28.56 -74.63 -1.52
C ILE A 615 27.42 -74.02 -2.34
N SER A 616 26.63 -73.13 -1.75
CA SER A 616 25.47 -72.50 -2.40
C SER A 616 25.78 -71.10 -2.97
N THR A 617 26.83 -70.44 -2.48
CA THR A 617 27.26 -69.10 -2.91
C THR A 617 28.77 -68.96 -2.93
N PHE A 618 29.27 -68.02 -3.74
CA PHE A 618 30.64 -67.51 -3.68
C PHE A 618 30.72 -66.28 -2.76
N SER A 619 31.91 -65.98 -2.24
CA SER A 619 32.17 -64.74 -1.49
C SER A 619 32.02 -63.51 -2.40
N ALA A 620 32.37 -63.65 -3.68
CA ALA A 620 32.17 -62.63 -4.71
C ALA A 620 30.71 -62.45 -5.15
N GLY A 621 29.78 -63.21 -4.57
CA GLY A 621 28.37 -63.22 -4.99
C GLY A 621 28.15 -63.98 -6.30
N ASN A 622 27.00 -63.74 -6.92
CA ASN A 622 26.56 -64.49 -8.10
C ASN A 622 26.91 -63.81 -9.42
N TRP A 623 27.15 -62.51 -9.42
CA TRP A 623 27.30 -61.74 -10.63
C TRP A 623 28.45 -60.76 -10.52
N VAL A 624 29.17 -60.59 -11.62
CA VAL A 624 30.21 -59.58 -11.79
C VAL A 624 29.91 -58.74 -13.02
N TYR A 625 30.28 -57.46 -12.95
CA TYR A 625 30.04 -56.47 -14.00
C TYR A 625 31.35 -55.78 -14.40
N SER A 626 31.46 -55.37 -15.67
CA SER A 626 32.65 -54.70 -16.21
C SER A 626 32.98 -53.41 -15.43
N GLN A 627 31.96 -52.68 -15.00
CA GLN A 627 32.08 -51.39 -14.32
C GLN A 627 31.14 -51.29 -13.11
N ALA A 628 31.62 -50.69 -12.02
CA ALA A 628 30.87 -50.53 -10.78
C ALA A 628 30.36 -49.11 -10.53
N SER A 629 30.87 -48.11 -11.26
CA SER A 629 30.51 -46.70 -11.08
C SER A 629 30.61 -45.92 -12.38
N VAL A 630 29.85 -44.84 -12.52
CA VAL A 630 29.87 -43.92 -13.69
C VAL A 630 29.97 -42.47 -13.20
N THR A 631 30.70 -41.63 -13.95
CA THR A 631 30.71 -40.17 -13.73
C THR A 631 29.93 -39.50 -14.86
N LEU A 632 28.86 -38.80 -14.50
CA LEU A 632 27.99 -38.11 -15.44
C LEU A 632 28.40 -36.64 -15.57
N SER A 633 28.74 -36.24 -16.79
CA SER A 633 28.93 -34.84 -17.17
C SER A 633 27.62 -34.23 -17.68
N PRO A 634 27.43 -32.90 -17.66
CA PRO A 634 26.24 -32.26 -18.24
C PRO A 634 26.01 -32.72 -19.69
N GLY A 635 24.76 -33.04 -20.05
CA GLY A 635 24.41 -33.57 -21.38
C GLY A 635 24.22 -35.10 -21.42
N HIS A 636 24.43 -35.70 -22.61
CA HIS A 636 24.19 -37.13 -22.83
C HIS A 636 25.44 -37.97 -22.62
N ASN A 637 25.35 -38.97 -21.75
CA ASN A 637 26.42 -39.93 -21.46
C ASN A 637 25.98 -41.33 -21.89
N THR A 638 26.91 -42.13 -22.40
CA THR A 638 26.63 -43.52 -22.85
C THR A 638 27.62 -44.49 -22.22
N ILE A 639 27.14 -45.65 -21.75
CA ILE A 639 27.97 -46.73 -21.20
C ILE A 639 27.56 -48.10 -21.77
N THR A 640 28.52 -49.01 -21.89
CA THR A 640 28.25 -50.41 -22.24
C THR A 640 28.76 -51.30 -21.11
N ILE A 641 27.88 -52.14 -20.57
CA ILE A 641 28.17 -52.96 -19.40
C ILE A 641 28.09 -54.43 -19.79
N SER A 642 29.19 -55.14 -19.59
CA SER A 642 29.24 -56.59 -19.72
C SER A 642 29.09 -57.22 -18.34
N ALA A 643 28.28 -58.27 -18.24
CA ALA A 643 28.10 -59.05 -17.04
C ALA A 643 28.43 -60.52 -17.26
N LEU A 644 28.87 -61.20 -16.20
CA LEU A 644 29.00 -62.64 -16.16
C LEU A 644 28.49 -63.18 -14.83
N CYS A 645 28.02 -64.42 -14.86
CA CYS A 645 27.91 -65.18 -13.62
C CYS A 645 29.31 -65.38 -13.04
N THR A 646 29.48 -65.09 -11.76
CA THR A 646 30.71 -65.39 -11.04
C THR A 646 31.01 -66.88 -11.22
N GLY A 647 32.22 -67.22 -11.64
CA GLY A 647 32.65 -68.58 -11.99
C GLY A 647 32.45 -69.00 -13.44
N ASP A 648 31.66 -68.30 -14.28
CA ASP A 648 31.46 -68.64 -15.71
C ASP A 648 32.52 -67.94 -16.56
N VAL A 649 33.76 -68.42 -16.51
CA VAL A 649 34.89 -67.78 -17.20
C VAL A 649 34.92 -68.12 -18.70
N ASN A 650 34.28 -69.21 -19.12
CA ASN A 650 34.08 -69.50 -20.54
C ASN A 650 32.87 -68.79 -21.15
N ALA A 651 32.02 -68.16 -20.34
CA ALA A 651 30.78 -67.49 -20.75
C ALA A 651 29.81 -68.43 -21.48
N SER A 652 29.71 -69.68 -21.04
CA SER A 652 28.93 -70.73 -21.72
C SER A 652 27.44 -70.68 -21.45
N ARG A 653 26.98 -69.81 -20.55
CA ARG A 653 25.56 -69.68 -20.23
C ARG A 653 24.71 -69.36 -21.47
N ALA A 654 23.70 -70.19 -21.70
CA ALA A 654 22.62 -69.94 -22.65
C ALA A 654 21.53 -69.06 -22.02
N PHE A 655 20.95 -68.16 -22.82
CA PHE A 655 19.86 -67.25 -22.46
C PHE A 655 18.63 -67.50 -23.31
#